data_AF-A0A7C2WVS5-F1
#
_entry.id   AF-A0A7C2WVS5-F1
#
_cell.length_a   1.000
_cell.length_b   1.000
_cell.length_c   1.000
_cell.angle_alpha   90.00
_cell.angle_beta   90.00
_cell.angle_gamma   90.00
#
_symmetry.space_group_name_H-M   'P 1'
#
loop_
_entity.id
_entity.type
_entity.pdbx_description
1 polymer ?
#
loop_
_entity_poly.entity_id
_entity_poly.type
_entity_poly.pdbx_seq_one_letter_code
_entity_poly.pdbx_strand_id
1 'polypeptide(L)'
;MGNRITQMLEELRETPSLYKKHLMQVLLILTTIEGIPAFILLFRIHSDRDSAFLFGFSPERIVLGGIALLLLLLLTYLSVKSFTNHSWFEDILFTLEEYIQKSDRIAISMLIIAYITILGVLIELIFALPLGEYFGSLRAVYDRSFSIIRWGTLATAQTLAFIFVAYHSIREKVKTFTTRMILRYLWGLVIVSFTLLHILILVLRESVLFHFPYWWGWFNVQPFSLRDLLFLGLIFFALWVVGRMKTFSIKGYRHLILILVLGYVTQVSFAFIRGGSFDSLQTPLYQSNQVRYLVNAGPNLNLSRAIVKYEERYGTDETLRTKPPGALVFYIFMEKISNLSDPRASYEERRENLVRFATLTFPVFSLLGLCVLYLLGREFLEKHESWTPSLILSLVPCFALQTLLLDQFLYPLLFMIGIFLAWKTVTSESFWIGMLSGGFIYVSVFTSFSLIALLAMTFTLLGLRMWKQRKHGVSKRLFYVSAGVAISVILTGVLFYIGFGYDPFLRYSKALAVHRSVKLLQPDLQQVFLAVVQNNLEFVFWVGAPIFLLAISRWLRAGMRLLKERMRDIDLVAISFFVTYFLLNLLGQTRGEVGRLWIFLVPGFILLAIDELKYIFGFNIKIIKVGTAVQLITAYLLLKTYSVYF
;
A
#
# COMPACT_ATOMS: atom_id res chain seq x y z
N MET A 1 -47.49 34.79 -16.45
CA MET A 1 -46.48 33.75 -16.76
C MET A 1 -46.36 32.70 -15.66
N GLY A 2 -46.34 33.09 -14.37
CA GLY A 2 -46.29 32.16 -13.23
C GLY A 2 -47.37 31.05 -13.22
N ASN A 3 -48.65 31.40 -13.26
CA ASN A 3 -49.74 30.39 -13.18
C ASN A 3 -49.72 29.37 -14.34
N ARG A 4 -49.30 29.78 -15.54
CA ARG A 4 -49.20 28.87 -16.70
C ARG A 4 -48.07 27.85 -16.54
N ILE A 5 -46.95 28.26 -15.93
CA ILE A 5 -45.84 27.36 -15.63
C ILE A 5 -46.25 26.39 -14.52
N THR A 6 -46.94 26.85 -13.48
CA THR A 6 -47.42 25.99 -12.39
C THR A 6 -48.41 24.94 -12.88
N GLN A 7 -49.40 25.34 -13.69
CA GLN A 7 -50.41 24.43 -14.24
C GLN A 7 -49.79 23.40 -15.20
N MET A 8 -48.84 23.81 -16.03
CA MET A 8 -48.09 22.90 -16.90
C MET A 8 -47.24 21.90 -16.09
N LEU A 9 -46.69 22.31 -14.94
CA LEU A 9 -45.95 21.42 -14.04
C LEU A 9 -46.86 20.42 -13.31
N GLU A 10 -48.12 20.79 -13.05
CA GLU A 10 -49.13 19.89 -12.46
C GLU A 10 -49.62 18.84 -13.47
N GLU A 11 -49.94 19.23 -14.72
CA GLU A 11 -50.31 18.27 -15.77
C GLU A 11 -49.17 17.28 -16.11
N LEU A 12 -47.91 17.75 -16.11
CA LEU A 12 -46.75 16.89 -16.30
C LEU A 12 -46.54 15.91 -15.13
N ARG A 13 -47.05 16.20 -13.93
CA ARG A 13 -47.03 15.25 -12.81
C ARG A 13 -48.00 14.09 -13.00
N GLU A 14 -49.10 14.28 -13.72
CA GLU A 14 -50.09 13.24 -13.98
C GLU A 14 -49.62 12.25 -15.07
N THR A 15 -48.59 12.60 -15.85
CA THR A 15 -47.99 11.73 -16.88
C THR A 15 -46.47 11.51 -16.65
N PRO A 16 -46.08 10.69 -15.65
CA PRO A 16 -44.67 10.53 -15.25
C PRO A 16 -43.72 10.12 -16.39
N SER A 17 -44.20 9.36 -17.38
CA SER A 17 -43.42 8.96 -18.55
C SER A 17 -43.08 10.13 -19.46
N LEU A 18 -44.05 11.01 -19.73
CA LEU A 18 -43.89 12.19 -20.58
C LEU A 18 -42.93 13.21 -19.94
N TYR A 19 -43.06 13.43 -18.63
CA TYR A 19 -42.14 14.28 -17.88
C TYR A 19 -40.69 13.81 -17.95
N LYS A 20 -40.43 12.51 -17.71
CA LYS A 20 -39.08 11.93 -17.82
C LYS A 20 -38.52 12.02 -19.22
N LYS A 21 -39.37 11.81 -20.24
CA LYS A 21 -39.01 11.95 -21.66
C LYS A 21 -38.48 13.34 -21.96
N HIS A 22 -39.23 14.39 -21.58
CA HIS A 22 -38.81 15.78 -21.79
C HIS A 22 -37.53 16.12 -21.02
N LEU A 23 -37.40 15.70 -19.77
CA LEU A 23 -36.19 15.93 -18.99
C LEU A 23 -34.96 15.27 -19.63
N MET A 24 -35.09 14.06 -20.18
CA MET A 24 -33.98 13.37 -20.86
C MET A 24 -33.61 14.05 -22.18
N GLN A 25 -34.60 14.52 -22.94
CA GLN A 25 -34.36 15.34 -24.14
C GLN A 25 -33.60 16.62 -23.79
N VAL A 26 -34.00 17.32 -22.72
CA VAL A 26 -33.31 18.52 -22.22
C VAL A 26 -31.87 18.19 -21.80
N LEU A 27 -31.65 17.08 -21.09
CA LEU A 27 -30.30 16.64 -20.71
C LEU A 27 -29.41 16.40 -21.94
N LEU A 28 -29.93 15.70 -22.96
CA LEU A 28 -29.20 15.43 -24.21
C LEU A 28 -28.86 16.71 -24.96
N ILE A 29 -29.83 17.63 -25.12
CA ILE A 29 -29.62 18.93 -25.76
C ILE A 29 -28.57 19.73 -24.99
N LEU A 30 -28.72 19.86 -23.67
CA LEU A 30 -27.83 20.66 -22.84
C LEU A 30 -26.39 20.13 -22.92
N THR A 31 -26.22 18.82 -22.76
CA THR A 31 -24.91 18.17 -22.88
C THR A 31 -24.31 18.37 -24.28
N THR A 32 -25.12 18.33 -25.34
CA THR A 32 -24.68 18.58 -26.71
C THR A 32 -24.23 20.03 -26.90
N ILE A 33 -25.04 20.99 -26.45
CA ILE A 33 -24.75 22.42 -26.58
C ILE A 33 -23.47 22.78 -25.82
N GLU A 34 -23.25 22.23 -24.63
CA GLU A 34 -22.03 22.42 -23.84
C GLU A 34 -20.80 21.74 -24.45
N GLY A 35 -21.01 20.68 -25.24
CA GLY A 35 -19.95 20.00 -25.97
C GLY A 35 -19.37 20.82 -27.12
N ILE A 36 -20.14 21.71 -27.73
CA ILE A 36 -19.68 22.61 -28.80
C ILE A 36 -18.57 23.55 -28.30
N PRO A 37 -18.75 24.38 -27.25
CA PRO A 37 -17.69 25.23 -26.74
C PRO A 37 -16.55 24.41 -26.15
N ALA A 38 -16.81 23.24 -25.55
CA ALA A 38 -15.73 22.36 -25.07
C ALA A 38 -14.82 21.88 -26.21
N PHE A 39 -15.42 21.49 -27.35
CA PHE A 39 -14.70 21.11 -28.56
C PHE A 39 -13.94 22.29 -29.17
N ILE A 40 -14.55 23.47 -29.26
CA ILE A 40 -13.87 24.68 -29.77
C ILE A 40 -12.69 25.06 -28.86
N LEU A 41 -12.89 25.06 -27.54
CA LEU A 41 -11.85 25.39 -26.55
C LEU A 41 -10.68 24.41 -26.58
N LEU A 42 -10.92 23.16 -26.96
CA LEU A 42 -9.87 22.15 -27.11
C LEU A 42 -8.77 22.61 -28.08
N PHE A 43 -9.15 23.33 -29.13
CA PHE A 43 -8.28 23.83 -30.19
C PHE A 43 -7.96 25.32 -30.07
N ARG A 44 -8.34 25.99 -28.97
CA ARG A 44 -8.07 27.42 -28.79
C ARG A 44 -6.58 27.74 -28.64
N ILE A 45 -5.83 26.85 -28.00
CA ILE A 45 -4.41 27.03 -27.71
C ILE A 45 -3.62 26.10 -28.62
N HIS A 46 -2.70 26.66 -29.42
CA HIS A 46 -1.80 25.88 -30.27
C HIS A 46 -0.81 25.08 -29.42
N SER A 47 -0.32 23.96 -29.94
CA SER A 47 0.76 23.21 -29.30
C SER A 47 2.11 23.91 -29.53
N ASP A 48 3.09 23.61 -28.67
CA ASP A 48 4.46 24.13 -28.83
C ASP A 48 5.04 23.72 -30.18
N ARG A 49 5.88 24.58 -30.78
CA ARG A 49 6.42 24.38 -32.13
C ARG A 49 7.05 23.01 -32.34
N ASP A 50 7.74 22.48 -31.33
CA ASP A 50 8.43 21.19 -31.41
C ASP A 50 7.49 19.98 -31.36
N SER A 51 6.26 20.18 -30.87
CA SER A 51 5.21 19.17 -30.78
C SER A 51 4.08 19.39 -31.79
N ALA A 52 4.13 20.49 -32.54
CA ALA A 52 3.11 20.87 -33.48
C ALA A 52 3.14 19.95 -34.71
N PHE A 53 1.97 19.42 -35.04
CA PHE A 53 1.76 18.60 -36.22
C PHE A 53 0.79 19.33 -37.17
N LEU A 54 -0.44 18.85 -37.32
CA LEU A 54 -1.42 19.42 -38.23
C LEU A 54 -2.07 20.67 -37.61
N PHE A 55 -2.15 21.77 -38.37
CA PHE A 55 -2.72 23.05 -37.95
C PHE A 55 -2.12 23.64 -36.66
N GLY A 56 -0.87 23.29 -36.35
CA GLY A 56 -0.21 23.74 -35.12
C GLY A 56 -0.66 23.00 -33.85
N PHE A 57 -1.34 21.86 -33.97
CA PHE A 57 -1.72 21.01 -32.84
C PHE A 57 -0.93 19.71 -32.82
N SER A 58 -0.68 19.17 -31.62
CA SER A 58 0.02 17.89 -31.48
C SER A 58 -0.86 16.70 -31.89
N PRO A 59 -0.27 15.55 -32.27
CA PRO A 59 -1.02 14.35 -32.63
C PRO A 59 -2.01 13.91 -31.55
N GLU A 60 -1.62 13.99 -30.28
CA GLU A 60 -2.47 13.61 -29.14
C GLU A 60 -3.70 14.52 -29.04
N ARG A 61 -3.53 15.83 -29.31
CA ARG A 61 -4.63 16.79 -29.28
C ARG A 61 -5.59 16.58 -30.45
N ILE A 62 -5.07 16.25 -31.62
CA ILE A 62 -5.88 15.91 -32.80
C ILE A 62 -6.67 14.62 -32.56
N VAL A 63 -6.05 13.58 -32.00
CA VAL A 63 -6.75 12.34 -31.62
C VAL A 63 -7.83 12.62 -30.57
N LEU A 64 -7.49 13.39 -29.53
CA LEU A 64 -8.43 13.77 -28.49
C LEU A 64 -9.60 14.60 -29.06
N GLY A 65 -9.34 15.49 -30.01
CA GLY A 65 -10.37 16.23 -30.72
C GLY A 65 -11.22 15.36 -31.63
N GLY A 66 -10.62 14.39 -32.32
CA GLY A 66 -11.37 13.38 -33.08
C GLY A 66 -12.34 12.60 -32.19
N ILE A 67 -11.89 12.17 -31.02
CA ILE A 67 -12.75 11.50 -30.02
C ILE A 67 -13.86 12.44 -29.55
N ALA A 68 -13.53 13.68 -29.19
CA ALA A 68 -14.51 14.67 -28.74
C ALA A 68 -15.55 15.00 -29.84
N LEU A 69 -15.13 15.11 -31.10
CA LEU A 69 -16.02 15.32 -32.25
C LEU A 69 -16.96 14.13 -32.45
N LEU A 70 -16.45 12.90 -32.38
CA LEU A 70 -17.28 11.70 -32.49
C LEU A 70 -18.33 11.64 -31.37
N LEU A 71 -17.95 11.97 -30.14
CA LEU A 71 -18.87 12.06 -29.00
C LEU A 71 -19.92 13.16 -29.21
N LEU A 72 -19.51 14.33 -29.71
CA LEU A 72 -20.41 15.45 -30.00
C LEU A 72 -21.39 15.13 -31.14
N LEU A 73 -20.94 14.46 -32.20
CA LEU A 73 -21.78 14.00 -33.31
C LEU A 73 -22.77 12.94 -32.84
N LEU A 74 -22.33 12.00 -32.00
CA LEU A 74 -23.20 11.01 -31.39
C LEU A 74 -24.27 11.69 -30.52
N LEU A 75 -23.89 12.62 -29.65
CA LEU A 75 -24.85 13.34 -28.80
C LEU A 75 -25.81 14.23 -29.60
N THR A 76 -25.33 14.86 -30.67
CA THR A 76 -26.18 15.59 -31.64
C THR A 76 -27.19 14.64 -32.28
N TYR A 77 -26.73 13.49 -32.78
CA TYR A 77 -27.61 12.48 -33.37
C TYR A 77 -28.64 11.96 -32.37
N LEU A 78 -28.22 11.61 -31.14
CA LEU A 78 -29.13 11.16 -30.09
C LEU A 78 -30.14 12.25 -29.72
N SER A 79 -29.71 13.52 -29.65
CA SER A 79 -30.59 14.66 -29.40
C SER A 79 -31.63 14.79 -30.50
N VAL A 80 -31.23 14.87 -31.78
CA VAL A 80 -32.18 14.98 -32.91
C VAL A 80 -33.09 13.75 -33.01
N LYS A 81 -32.54 12.55 -32.83
CA LYS A 81 -33.30 11.30 -32.90
C LYS A 81 -34.35 11.21 -31.79
N SER A 82 -34.06 11.75 -30.60
CA SER A 82 -35.03 11.78 -29.49
C SER A 82 -36.29 12.61 -29.78
N PHE A 83 -36.22 13.56 -30.72
CA PHE A 83 -37.38 14.34 -31.19
C PHE A 83 -38.07 13.75 -32.41
N THR A 84 -37.29 13.15 -33.33
CA THR A 84 -37.82 12.65 -34.61
C THR A 84 -38.40 11.25 -34.54
N ASN A 85 -37.90 10.38 -33.65
CA ASN A 85 -38.37 9.01 -33.49
C ASN A 85 -38.78 8.72 -32.05
N HIS A 86 -40.04 9.00 -31.73
CA HIS A 86 -40.59 8.81 -30.39
C HIS A 86 -40.58 7.36 -29.91
N SER A 87 -40.93 6.40 -30.79
CA SER A 87 -40.96 4.98 -30.43
C SER A 87 -39.59 4.46 -29.96
N TRP A 88 -38.54 4.73 -30.75
CA TRP A 88 -37.18 4.34 -30.41
C TRP A 88 -36.69 4.95 -29.10
N PHE A 89 -37.04 6.20 -28.83
CA PHE A 89 -36.62 6.87 -27.60
C PHE A 89 -37.36 6.34 -26.37
N GLU A 90 -38.64 6.01 -26.51
CA GLU A 90 -39.44 5.37 -25.47
C GLU A 90 -38.91 3.96 -25.15
N ASP A 91 -38.48 3.19 -26.16
CA ASP A 91 -37.84 1.88 -25.95
C ASP A 91 -36.53 2.00 -25.15
N ILE A 92 -35.72 3.02 -25.44
CA ILE A 92 -34.47 3.29 -24.68
C ILE A 92 -34.79 3.71 -23.25
N LEU A 93 -35.74 4.62 -23.07
CA LEU A 93 -36.16 5.04 -21.73
C LEU A 93 -36.70 3.85 -20.96
N PHE A 94 -37.52 3.02 -21.56
CA PHE A 94 -38.05 1.80 -20.94
C PHE A 94 -36.92 0.84 -20.54
N THR A 95 -35.95 0.59 -21.43
CA THR A 95 -34.79 -0.27 -21.14
C THR A 95 -33.94 0.30 -20.00
N LEU A 96 -33.70 1.61 -20.01
CA LEU A 96 -32.95 2.32 -18.98
C LEU A 96 -33.71 2.28 -17.64
N GLU A 97 -35.02 2.48 -17.65
CA GLU A 97 -35.89 2.33 -16.50
C GLU A 97 -35.86 0.92 -15.95
N GLU A 98 -35.99 -0.12 -16.78
CA GLU A 98 -35.95 -1.51 -16.36
C GLU A 98 -34.58 -1.87 -15.73
N TYR A 99 -33.50 -1.37 -16.33
CA TYR A 99 -32.15 -1.56 -15.79
C TYR A 99 -31.99 -0.86 -14.43
N ILE A 100 -32.47 0.37 -14.33
CA ILE A 100 -32.38 1.22 -13.15
C ILE A 100 -33.29 0.70 -12.01
N GLN A 101 -34.48 0.21 -12.33
CA GLN A 101 -35.46 -0.24 -11.33
C GLN A 101 -35.06 -1.55 -10.62
N LYS A 102 -34.13 -2.34 -11.18
CA LYS A 102 -33.54 -3.51 -10.51
C LYS A 102 -32.83 -3.06 -9.23
N SER A 103 -33.24 -3.66 -8.10
CA SER A 103 -33.31 -3.05 -6.75
C SER A 103 -32.10 -2.25 -6.26
N ASP A 104 -30.89 -2.56 -6.71
CA ASP A 104 -29.67 -1.93 -6.21
C ASP A 104 -28.92 -1.09 -7.25
N ARG A 105 -29.23 -1.28 -8.55
CA ARG A 105 -28.42 -0.74 -9.65
C ARG A 105 -28.45 0.78 -9.72
N ILE A 106 -29.57 1.37 -9.32
CA ILE A 106 -29.75 2.80 -9.40
C ILE A 106 -28.87 3.58 -8.43
N ALA A 107 -28.83 3.21 -7.15
CA ALA A 107 -28.00 3.95 -6.21
C ALA A 107 -26.52 3.67 -6.47
N ILE A 108 -26.17 2.47 -6.95
CA ILE A 108 -24.82 2.20 -7.43
C ILE A 108 -24.47 3.12 -8.60
N SER A 109 -25.36 3.27 -9.58
CA SER A 109 -25.15 4.17 -10.73
C SER A 109 -25.06 5.63 -10.29
N MET A 110 -25.96 6.09 -9.40
CA MET A 110 -25.89 7.44 -8.82
C MET A 110 -24.60 7.66 -8.04
N LEU A 111 -24.16 6.69 -7.25
CA LEU A 111 -22.91 6.77 -6.49
C LEU A 111 -21.71 6.85 -7.42
N ILE A 112 -21.67 6.06 -8.49
CA ILE A 112 -20.60 6.11 -9.51
C ILE A 112 -20.61 7.46 -10.20
N ILE A 113 -21.76 7.95 -10.65
CA ILE A 113 -21.89 9.25 -11.33
C ILE A 113 -21.47 10.38 -10.38
N ALA A 114 -21.96 10.38 -9.14
CA ALA A 114 -21.58 11.37 -8.13
C ALA A 114 -20.08 11.32 -7.83
N TYR A 115 -19.50 10.14 -7.73
CA TYR A 115 -18.06 9.96 -7.54
C TYR A 115 -17.25 10.51 -8.72
N ILE A 116 -17.65 10.22 -9.97
CA ILE A 116 -17.00 10.74 -11.18
C ILE A 116 -17.09 12.27 -11.21
N THR A 117 -18.25 12.85 -10.89
CA THR A 117 -18.41 14.31 -10.79
C THR A 117 -17.47 14.91 -9.75
N ILE A 118 -17.41 14.34 -8.54
CA ILE A 118 -16.52 14.81 -7.48
C ILE A 118 -15.04 14.67 -7.89
N LEU A 119 -14.68 13.57 -8.55
CA LEU A 119 -13.34 13.33 -9.04
C LEU A 119 -12.96 14.35 -10.13
N GLY A 120 -13.86 14.67 -11.05
CA GLY A 120 -13.66 15.70 -12.07
C GLY A 120 -13.40 17.08 -11.44
N VAL A 121 -14.23 17.48 -10.47
CA VAL A 121 -14.02 18.72 -9.70
C VAL A 121 -12.70 18.71 -8.94
N LEU A 122 -12.33 17.58 -8.32
CA LEU A 122 -11.06 17.45 -7.60
C LEU A 122 -9.85 17.57 -8.54
N ILE A 123 -9.92 16.97 -9.73
CA ILE A 123 -8.89 17.11 -10.76
C ILE A 123 -8.76 18.59 -11.17
N GLU A 124 -9.87 19.26 -11.47
CA GLU A 124 -9.85 20.70 -11.78
C GLU A 124 -9.24 21.53 -10.64
N LEU A 125 -9.59 21.24 -9.39
CA LEU A 125 -9.04 21.93 -8.23
C LEU A 125 -7.54 21.68 -8.04
N ILE A 126 -7.07 20.43 -8.16
CA ILE A 126 -5.65 20.08 -8.02
C ILE A 126 -4.81 20.85 -9.03
N PHE A 127 -5.26 20.93 -10.29
CA PHE A 127 -4.56 21.64 -11.34
C PHE A 127 -4.84 23.15 -11.38
N ALA A 128 -5.87 23.65 -10.70
CA ALA A 128 -6.04 25.08 -10.48
C ALA A 128 -5.11 25.62 -9.38
N LEU A 129 -4.68 24.75 -8.45
CA LEU A 129 -3.77 25.10 -7.36
C LEU A 129 -2.29 24.99 -7.79
N PRO A 130 -1.36 25.67 -7.08
CA PRO A 130 0.09 25.56 -7.34
C PRO A 130 0.63 24.13 -7.33
N LEU A 131 -0.04 23.22 -6.61
CA LEU A 131 0.32 21.79 -6.58
C LEU A 131 0.30 21.15 -7.98
N GLY A 132 -0.57 21.65 -8.88
CA GLY A 132 -0.69 21.16 -10.25
C GLY A 132 0.59 21.30 -11.07
N GLU A 133 1.46 22.26 -10.74
CA GLU A 133 2.73 22.48 -11.44
C GLU A 133 3.72 21.33 -11.23
N TYR A 134 3.59 20.58 -10.12
CA TYR A 134 4.48 19.47 -9.80
C TYR A 134 4.16 18.17 -10.55
N PHE A 135 3.01 18.12 -11.23
CA PHE A 135 2.52 16.98 -12.00
C PHE A 135 2.93 17.01 -13.48
N GLY A 136 4.07 17.63 -13.82
CA GLY A 136 4.78 17.47 -15.09
C GLY A 136 3.95 17.07 -16.31
N SER A 137 3.96 15.78 -16.67
CA SER A 137 3.27 15.29 -17.87
C SER A 137 1.75 15.26 -17.70
N LEU A 138 1.26 14.86 -16.52
CA LEU A 138 -0.16 14.91 -16.17
C LEU A 138 -0.73 16.33 -16.24
N ARG A 139 0.06 17.37 -15.92
CA ARG A 139 -0.33 18.77 -16.12
C ARG A 139 -0.53 19.08 -17.59
N ALA A 140 0.42 18.70 -18.45
CA ALA A 140 0.29 18.87 -19.89
C ALA A 140 -0.93 18.10 -20.47
N VAL A 141 -1.20 16.89 -19.97
CA VAL A 141 -2.40 16.12 -20.32
C VAL A 141 -3.66 16.85 -19.87
N TYR A 142 -3.70 17.36 -18.65
CA TYR A 142 -4.80 18.15 -18.12
C TYR A 142 -5.04 19.40 -18.96
N ASP A 143 -4.03 20.24 -19.19
CA ASP A 143 -4.19 21.49 -19.95
C ASP A 143 -4.68 21.24 -21.39
N ARG A 144 -4.27 20.13 -22.00
CA ARG A 144 -4.75 19.71 -23.33
C ARG A 144 -6.16 19.14 -23.31
N SER A 145 -6.60 18.54 -22.19
CA SER A 145 -7.90 17.87 -22.07
C SER A 145 -8.92 18.60 -21.20
N PHE A 146 -8.56 19.75 -20.65
CA PHE A 146 -9.32 20.48 -19.64
C PHE A 146 -10.77 20.76 -20.05
N SER A 147 -10.98 21.21 -21.30
CA SER A 147 -12.34 21.48 -21.79
C SER A 147 -13.21 20.22 -21.83
N ILE A 148 -12.62 19.06 -22.14
CA ILE A 148 -13.31 17.76 -22.16
C ILE A 148 -13.56 17.26 -20.73
N ILE A 149 -12.59 17.41 -19.82
CA ILE A 149 -12.76 17.06 -18.40
C ILE A 149 -13.91 17.86 -17.79
N ARG A 150 -13.95 19.18 -18.06
CA ARG A 150 -15.03 20.06 -17.60
C ARG A 150 -16.37 19.68 -18.21
N TRP A 151 -16.42 19.44 -19.52
CA TRP A 151 -17.63 18.99 -20.19
C TRP A 151 -18.15 17.66 -19.62
N GLY A 152 -17.27 16.68 -19.43
CA GLY A 152 -17.62 15.41 -18.80
C GLY A 152 -18.13 15.57 -17.37
N THR A 153 -17.50 16.45 -16.59
CA THR A 153 -17.90 16.74 -15.19
C THR A 153 -19.28 17.39 -15.12
N LEU A 154 -19.57 18.34 -16.03
CA LEU A 154 -20.90 18.95 -16.16
C LEU A 154 -21.94 17.93 -16.60
N ALA A 155 -21.63 17.11 -17.61
CA ALA A 155 -22.52 16.06 -18.09
C ALA A 155 -22.88 15.06 -16.98
N THR A 156 -21.92 14.63 -16.16
CA THR A 156 -22.19 13.74 -15.03
C THR A 156 -22.96 14.44 -13.90
N ALA A 157 -22.68 15.71 -13.62
CA ALA A 157 -23.44 16.51 -12.65
C ALA A 157 -24.91 16.68 -13.07
N GLN A 158 -25.15 17.00 -14.35
CA GLN A 158 -26.48 17.14 -14.92
C GLN A 158 -27.22 15.80 -14.96
N THR A 159 -26.52 14.71 -15.31
CA THR A 159 -27.10 13.36 -15.26
C THR A 159 -27.53 13.00 -13.84
N LEU A 160 -26.72 13.34 -12.83
CA LEU A 160 -27.07 13.13 -11.43
C LEU A 160 -28.31 13.95 -11.02
N ALA A 161 -28.36 15.23 -11.41
CA ALA A 161 -29.51 16.09 -11.17
C ALA A 161 -30.78 15.57 -11.86
N PHE A 162 -30.65 15.11 -13.12
CA PHE A 162 -31.72 14.46 -13.87
C PHE A 162 -32.25 13.23 -13.13
N ILE A 163 -31.38 12.29 -12.73
CA ILE A 163 -31.81 11.08 -12.01
C ILE A 163 -32.53 11.46 -10.71
N PHE A 164 -32.04 12.47 -10.00
CA PHE A 164 -32.62 12.93 -8.73
C PHE A 164 -34.00 13.60 -8.88
N VAL A 165 -34.24 14.27 -10.01
CA VAL A 165 -35.52 14.95 -10.33
C VAL A 165 -36.51 14.01 -10.99
N ALA A 166 -36.09 13.30 -12.05
CA ALA A 166 -36.93 12.48 -12.92
C ALA A 166 -37.52 11.25 -12.21
N TYR A 167 -36.89 10.81 -11.12
CA TYR A 167 -37.27 9.58 -10.45
C TYR A 167 -37.43 9.80 -8.95
N HIS A 168 -38.52 10.47 -8.59
CA HIS A 168 -38.82 10.79 -7.19
C HIS A 168 -38.94 9.54 -6.30
N SER A 169 -39.46 8.43 -6.83
CA SER A 169 -39.58 7.13 -6.13
C SER A 169 -38.24 6.55 -5.68
N ILE A 170 -37.13 7.02 -6.25
CA ILE A 170 -35.78 6.65 -5.81
C ILE A 170 -35.51 7.17 -4.43
N ARG A 171 -36.03 8.33 -4.04
CA ARG A 171 -35.73 8.90 -2.72
C ARG A 171 -36.14 7.95 -1.60
N GLU A 172 -37.26 7.25 -1.79
CA GLU A 172 -37.70 6.21 -0.86
C GLU A 172 -36.85 4.94 -0.96
N LYS A 173 -36.45 4.52 -2.16
CA LYS A 173 -35.52 3.38 -2.33
C LYS A 173 -34.12 3.69 -1.79
N VAL A 174 -33.62 4.92 -1.90
CA VAL A 174 -32.31 5.36 -1.38
C VAL A 174 -32.27 5.24 0.14
N LYS A 175 -33.38 5.48 0.83
CA LYS A 175 -33.50 5.27 2.27
C LYS A 175 -33.35 3.79 2.66
N THR A 176 -33.69 2.85 1.78
CA THR A 176 -33.53 1.41 2.05
C THR A 176 -32.13 0.91 1.76
N PHE A 177 -31.25 1.70 1.13
CA PHE A 177 -29.86 1.31 0.95
C PHE A 177 -29.16 1.24 2.29
N THR A 178 -28.67 0.04 2.59
CA THR A 178 -27.80 -0.13 3.74
C THR A 178 -26.55 0.73 3.55
N THR A 179 -26.20 1.55 4.55
CA THR A 179 -24.95 2.32 4.59
C THR A 179 -23.73 1.46 4.22
N ARG A 180 -23.79 0.16 4.55
CA ARG A 180 -22.79 -0.83 4.20
C ARG A 180 -22.58 -0.99 2.68
N MET A 181 -23.64 -0.99 1.89
CA MET A 181 -23.55 -1.13 0.44
C MET A 181 -22.91 0.11 -0.20
N ILE A 182 -23.35 1.31 0.20
CA ILE A 182 -22.78 2.57 -0.29
C ILE A 182 -21.29 2.64 0.03
N LEU A 183 -20.92 2.38 1.28
CA LEU A 183 -19.51 2.37 1.70
C LEU A 183 -18.70 1.34 0.90
N ARG A 184 -19.25 0.16 0.59
CA ARG A 184 -18.55 -0.87 -0.21
C ARG A 184 -18.16 -0.37 -1.59
N TYR A 185 -19.11 0.21 -2.32
CA TYR A 185 -18.85 0.69 -3.67
C TYR A 185 -17.99 1.95 -3.66
N LEU A 186 -18.23 2.88 -2.72
CA LEU A 186 -17.41 4.08 -2.55
C LEU A 186 -15.95 3.72 -2.28
N TRP A 187 -15.68 2.79 -1.36
CA TRP A 187 -14.32 2.31 -1.09
C TRP A 187 -13.69 1.63 -2.32
N GLY A 188 -14.48 0.85 -3.07
CA GLY A 188 -14.02 0.27 -4.33
C GLY A 188 -13.56 1.33 -5.32
N LEU A 189 -14.35 2.39 -5.51
CA LEU A 189 -14.03 3.51 -6.39
C LEU A 189 -12.78 4.27 -5.92
N VAL A 190 -12.69 4.59 -4.62
CA VAL A 190 -11.52 5.25 -4.03
C VAL A 190 -10.25 4.43 -4.24
N ILE A 191 -10.29 3.12 -3.94
CA ILE A 191 -9.13 2.24 -4.13
C ILE A 191 -8.71 2.18 -5.61
N VAL A 192 -9.66 2.06 -6.53
CA VAL A 192 -9.37 2.04 -7.97
C VAL A 192 -8.73 3.35 -8.43
N SER A 193 -9.29 4.51 -8.07
CA SER A 193 -8.75 5.81 -8.48
C SER A 193 -7.34 6.05 -7.93
N PHE A 194 -7.09 5.74 -6.65
CA PHE A 194 -5.75 5.86 -6.09
C PHE A 194 -4.75 4.88 -6.70
N THR A 195 -5.20 3.69 -7.08
CA THR A 195 -4.35 2.72 -7.81
C THR A 195 -4.00 3.24 -9.20
N LEU A 196 -4.98 3.76 -9.93
CA LEU A 196 -4.77 4.34 -11.25
C LEU A 196 -3.85 5.55 -11.17
N LEU A 197 -4.05 6.45 -10.21
CA LEU A 197 -3.16 7.58 -9.97
C LEU A 197 -1.73 7.12 -9.67
N HIS A 198 -1.57 6.10 -8.80
CA HIS A 198 -0.26 5.56 -8.49
C HIS A 198 0.44 4.97 -9.72
N ILE A 199 -0.28 4.18 -10.53
CA ILE A 199 0.25 3.64 -11.80
C ILE A 199 0.59 4.76 -12.78
N LEU A 200 -0.26 5.79 -12.90
CA LEU A 200 -0.01 6.94 -13.77
C LEU A 200 1.25 7.70 -13.35
N ILE A 201 1.44 7.95 -12.05
CA ILE A 201 2.66 8.57 -11.52
C ILE A 201 3.89 7.76 -11.92
N LEU A 202 3.83 6.43 -11.83
CA LEU A 202 4.94 5.56 -12.20
C LEU A 202 5.20 5.53 -13.70
N VAL A 203 4.15 5.39 -14.52
CA VAL A 203 4.24 5.30 -15.98
C VAL A 203 4.72 6.61 -16.59
N LEU A 204 4.14 7.73 -16.14
CA LEU A 204 4.45 9.08 -16.62
C LEU A 204 5.66 9.71 -15.90
N ARG A 205 6.17 9.04 -14.85
CA ARG A 205 7.38 9.44 -14.09
C ARG A 205 7.21 10.83 -13.49
N GLU A 206 6.07 11.05 -12.86
CA GLU A 206 5.70 12.38 -12.39
C GLU A 206 6.62 12.88 -11.28
N SER A 207 7.21 14.05 -11.48
CA SER A 207 8.16 14.68 -10.53
C SER A 207 7.53 15.10 -9.21
N VAL A 208 6.23 14.92 -9.02
CA VAL A 208 5.50 15.32 -7.81
C VAL A 208 6.16 14.82 -6.54
N LEU A 209 6.77 13.63 -6.60
CA LEU A 209 7.46 13.02 -5.46
C LEU A 209 8.78 13.72 -5.09
N PHE A 210 9.50 14.32 -6.05
CA PHE A 210 10.77 15.02 -5.80
C PHE A 210 10.62 16.41 -5.19
N HIS A 211 9.42 16.98 -5.27
CA HIS A 211 9.13 18.25 -4.62
C HIS A 211 8.96 18.07 -3.10
N PHE A 212 8.83 16.83 -2.62
CA PHE A 212 8.93 16.54 -1.19
C PHE A 212 10.41 16.53 -0.79
N PRO A 213 10.83 17.41 0.15
CA PRO A 213 12.21 17.46 0.57
C PRO A 213 12.61 16.11 1.16
N TYR A 214 13.85 15.68 0.91
CA TYR A 214 14.41 14.40 1.39
C TYR A 214 13.74 13.14 0.82
N TRP A 215 13.01 13.25 -0.30
CA TRP A 215 12.51 12.07 -1.01
C TRP A 215 13.67 11.15 -1.40
N TRP A 216 13.57 9.86 -1.05
CA TRP A 216 14.74 8.98 -1.01
C TRP A 216 15.19 8.44 -2.37
N GLY A 217 14.26 8.17 -3.30
CA GLY A 217 14.63 7.58 -4.58
C GLY A 217 14.45 8.52 -5.75
N TRP A 218 14.94 8.08 -6.90
CA TRP A 218 15.02 8.88 -8.12
C TRP A 218 14.43 8.10 -9.28
N PHE A 219 13.81 8.79 -10.23
CA PHE A 219 13.39 8.12 -11.44
C PHE A 219 14.62 7.88 -12.30
N ASN A 220 14.95 6.61 -12.51
CA ASN A 220 15.96 6.19 -13.46
C ASN A 220 15.31 5.23 -14.45
N VAL A 221 15.39 5.61 -15.72
CA VAL A 221 14.71 4.92 -16.79
C VAL A 221 15.52 3.73 -17.23
N GLN A 222 15.08 2.54 -16.85
CA GLN A 222 15.64 1.33 -17.42
C GLN A 222 14.99 1.10 -18.79
N PRO A 223 15.78 1.01 -19.88
CA PRO A 223 15.23 0.73 -21.20
C PRO A 223 14.53 -0.63 -21.21
N PHE A 224 13.49 -0.77 -22.03
CA PHE A 224 12.87 -2.07 -22.27
C PHE A 224 13.85 -2.99 -22.99
N SER A 225 13.85 -4.27 -22.63
CA SER A 225 14.69 -5.32 -23.18
C SER A 225 13.90 -6.62 -23.31
N LEU A 226 14.41 -7.60 -24.05
CA LEU A 226 13.77 -8.92 -24.17
C LEU A 226 13.59 -9.62 -22.81
N ARG A 227 14.40 -9.28 -21.81
CA ARG A 227 14.30 -9.80 -20.44
C ARG A 227 12.99 -9.41 -19.76
N ASP A 228 12.37 -8.30 -20.17
CA ASP A 228 11.09 -7.86 -19.65
C ASP A 228 9.95 -8.86 -19.97
N LEU A 229 10.13 -9.77 -20.94
CA LEU A 229 9.19 -10.89 -21.18
C LEU A 229 9.06 -11.85 -19.98
N LEU A 230 10.09 -11.93 -19.11
CA LEU A 230 10.02 -12.71 -17.87
C LEU A 230 8.89 -12.21 -16.95
N PHE A 231 8.57 -10.92 -17.00
CA PHE A 231 7.48 -10.35 -16.22
C PHE A 231 6.11 -10.90 -16.65
N LEU A 232 5.89 -11.11 -17.95
CA LEU A 232 4.65 -11.71 -18.45
C LEU A 232 4.50 -13.15 -17.95
N GLY A 233 5.60 -13.92 -17.99
CA GLY A 233 5.66 -15.27 -17.39
C GLY A 233 5.38 -15.26 -15.89
N LEU A 234 5.90 -14.27 -15.17
CA LEU A 234 5.68 -14.11 -13.74
C LEU A 234 4.21 -13.79 -13.40
N ILE A 235 3.55 -12.89 -14.15
CA ILE A 235 2.12 -12.62 -14.00
C ILE A 235 1.32 -13.91 -14.21
N PHE A 236 1.59 -14.64 -15.30
CA PHE A 236 0.89 -15.88 -15.59
C PHE A 236 1.07 -16.91 -14.46
N PHE A 237 2.30 -17.08 -13.98
CA PHE A 237 2.61 -17.99 -12.88
C PHE A 237 1.88 -17.59 -11.59
N ALA A 238 1.90 -16.31 -11.22
CA ALA A 238 1.19 -15.82 -10.04
C ALA A 238 -0.33 -16.05 -10.14
N LEU A 239 -0.94 -15.73 -11.28
CA LEU A 239 -2.37 -15.95 -11.51
C LEU A 239 -2.74 -17.44 -11.53
N TRP A 240 -1.85 -18.30 -12.02
CA TRP A 240 -1.99 -19.75 -11.95
C TRP A 240 -1.94 -20.24 -10.49
N VAL A 241 -0.96 -19.76 -9.69
CA VAL A 241 -0.87 -20.06 -8.26
C VAL A 241 -2.17 -19.69 -7.55
N VAL A 242 -2.71 -18.47 -7.78
CA VAL A 242 -4.01 -18.04 -7.23
C VAL A 242 -5.16 -18.96 -7.67
N GLY A 243 -5.19 -19.35 -8.95
CA GLY A 243 -6.20 -20.26 -9.49
C GLY A 243 -6.17 -21.64 -8.81
N ARG A 244 -4.97 -22.15 -8.52
CA ARG A 244 -4.76 -23.45 -7.86
C ARG A 244 -5.15 -23.47 -6.38
N MET A 245 -5.16 -22.32 -5.70
CA MET A 245 -5.57 -22.24 -4.28
C MET A 245 -7.02 -22.70 -4.04
N LYS A 246 -7.89 -22.69 -5.07
CA LYS A 246 -9.26 -23.23 -4.97
C LYS A 246 -9.32 -24.75 -5.09
N THR A 247 -8.42 -25.34 -5.88
CA THR A 247 -8.49 -26.77 -6.24
C THR A 247 -7.87 -27.65 -5.16
N PHE A 248 -6.88 -27.13 -4.43
CA PHE A 248 -6.24 -27.87 -3.34
C PHE A 248 -7.11 -27.88 -2.09
N SER A 249 -8.02 -28.85 -2.04
CA SER A 249 -8.73 -29.14 -0.80
C SER A 249 -7.73 -29.70 0.24
N ILE A 250 -7.72 -29.09 1.42
CA ILE A 250 -7.41 -29.72 2.72
C ILE A 250 -5.98 -29.61 3.30
N LYS A 251 -4.88 -29.44 2.54
CA LYS A 251 -3.52 -29.37 3.16
C LYS A 251 -2.82 -28.01 3.00
N GLY A 252 -2.94 -27.16 4.02
CA GLY A 252 -2.44 -25.77 4.02
C GLY A 252 -0.93 -25.59 3.78
N TYR A 253 -0.09 -26.60 4.07
CA TYR A 253 1.34 -26.53 3.78
C TYR A 253 1.64 -26.50 2.27
N ARG A 254 0.78 -27.09 1.42
CA ARG A 254 0.97 -27.06 -0.04
C ARG A 254 0.82 -25.65 -0.59
N HIS A 255 -0.14 -24.89 -0.07
CA HIS A 255 -0.30 -23.48 -0.42
C HIS A 255 0.94 -22.68 -0.03
N LEU A 256 1.46 -22.93 1.18
CA LEU A 256 2.66 -22.26 1.65
C LEU A 256 3.87 -22.56 0.79
N ILE A 257 4.12 -23.82 0.40
CA ILE A 257 5.20 -24.19 -0.52
C ILE A 257 5.05 -23.46 -1.87
N LEU A 258 3.85 -23.45 -2.46
CA LEU A 258 3.61 -22.74 -3.71
C LEU A 258 3.86 -21.23 -3.60
N ILE A 259 3.46 -20.63 -2.47
CA ILE A 259 3.69 -19.20 -2.19
C ILE A 259 5.18 -18.92 -1.97
N LEU A 260 5.92 -19.79 -1.26
CA LEU A 260 7.36 -19.66 -1.08
C LEU A 260 8.10 -19.75 -2.42
N VAL A 261 7.73 -20.71 -3.28
CA VAL A 261 8.27 -20.83 -4.64
C VAL A 261 7.95 -19.59 -5.46
N LEU A 262 6.70 -19.10 -5.42
CA LEU A 262 6.30 -17.87 -6.11
C LEU A 262 7.11 -16.66 -5.63
N GLY A 263 7.27 -16.49 -4.32
CA GLY A 263 8.06 -15.39 -3.75
C GLY A 263 9.52 -15.45 -4.19
N TYR A 264 10.15 -16.63 -4.13
CA TYR A 264 11.54 -16.80 -4.58
C TYR A 264 11.69 -16.52 -6.07
N VAL A 265 10.82 -17.10 -6.91
CA VAL A 265 10.82 -16.87 -8.36
C VAL A 265 10.59 -15.38 -8.67
N THR A 266 9.72 -14.69 -7.94
CA THR A 266 9.47 -13.25 -8.09
C THR A 266 10.75 -12.45 -7.83
N GLN A 267 11.40 -12.68 -6.68
CA GLN A 267 12.62 -11.97 -6.27
C GLN A 267 13.78 -12.19 -7.26
N VAL A 268 14.00 -13.44 -7.68
CA VAL A 268 15.03 -13.78 -8.67
C VAL A 268 14.70 -13.18 -10.04
N SER A 269 13.45 -13.28 -10.50
CA SER A 269 13.04 -12.76 -11.81
C SER A 269 13.27 -11.25 -11.90
N PHE A 270 12.93 -10.49 -10.85
CA PHE A 270 13.17 -9.04 -10.85
C PHE A 270 14.65 -8.67 -10.88
N ALA A 271 15.52 -9.46 -10.26
CA ALA A 271 16.96 -9.25 -10.40
C ALA A 271 17.46 -9.52 -11.82
N PHE A 272 17.02 -10.62 -12.44
CA PHE A 272 17.34 -10.92 -13.84
C PHE A 272 16.84 -9.84 -14.80
N ILE A 273 15.63 -9.30 -14.58
CA ILE A 273 15.10 -8.17 -15.37
C ILE A 273 16.00 -6.94 -15.21
N ARG A 274 16.50 -6.66 -13.99
CA ARG A 274 17.36 -5.49 -13.70
C ARG A 274 18.73 -5.58 -14.35
N GLY A 275 19.47 -6.67 -14.14
CA GLY A 275 20.89 -6.75 -14.48
C GLY A 275 21.27 -7.89 -15.43
N GLY A 276 20.34 -8.78 -15.80
CA GLY A 276 20.58 -9.85 -16.77
C GLY A 276 21.34 -11.07 -16.27
N SER A 277 21.86 -11.05 -15.05
CA SER A 277 22.57 -12.17 -14.45
C SER A 277 22.22 -12.33 -12.97
N PHE A 278 22.63 -13.45 -12.39
CA PHE A 278 22.53 -13.68 -10.95
C PHE A 278 23.40 -12.70 -10.15
N ASP A 279 24.50 -12.19 -10.71
CA ASP A 279 25.37 -11.21 -10.05
C ASP A 279 24.69 -9.87 -9.79
N SER A 280 23.64 -9.55 -10.53
CA SER A 280 22.80 -8.37 -10.27
C SER A 280 22.09 -8.41 -8.92
N LEU A 281 21.89 -9.61 -8.35
CA LEU A 281 21.44 -9.75 -6.96
C LEU A 281 22.53 -9.28 -6.00
N GLN A 282 23.81 -9.43 -6.31
CA GLN A 282 24.89 -9.05 -5.38
C GLN A 282 25.09 -7.53 -5.34
N THR A 283 24.69 -6.80 -6.40
CA THR A 283 24.93 -5.36 -6.54
C THR A 283 24.45 -4.53 -5.32
N PRO A 284 23.24 -4.73 -4.77
CA PRO A 284 22.81 -4.01 -3.56
C PRO A 284 23.68 -4.29 -2.33
N LEU A 285 24.30 -5.47 -2.20
CA LEU A 285 25.21 -5.77 -1.09
C LEU A 285 26.52 -4.98 -1.19
N TYR A 286 27.02 -4.76 -2.41
CA TYR A 286 28.24 -3.98 -2.65
C TYR A 286 28.03 -2.48 -2.66
N GLN A 287 26.92 -2.01 -3.22
CA GLN A 287 26.66 -0.59 -3.42
C GLN A 287 26.02 0.09 -2.21
N SER A 288 25.42 -0.69 -1.29
CA SER A 288 24.78 -0.11 -0.12
C SER A 288 25.75 0.15 1.03
N ASN A 289 25.32 1.03 1.93
CA ASN A 289 25.92 1.19 3.25
C ASN A 289 26.05 -0.15 4.04
N GLN A 290 25.35 -1.21 3.63
CA GLN A 290 25.44 -2.52 4.28
C GLN A 290 26.71 -3.28 3.92
N VAL A 291 27.46 -2.83 2.90
CA VAL A 291 28.82 -3.31 2.64
C VAL A 291 29.70 -3.17 3.88
N ARG A 292 29.43 -2.18 4.75
CA ARG A 292 30.12 -2.01 6.03
C ARG A 292 29.96 -3.21 6.95
N TYR A 293 28.80 -3.87 6.98
CA TYR A 293 28.64 -5.10 7.75
C TYR A 293 29.45 -6.25 7.16
N LEU A 294 29.47 -6.39 5.83
CA LEU A 294 30.25 -7.43 5.16
C LEU A 294 31.75 -7.25 5.40
N VAL A 295 32.24 -6.02 5.24
CA VAL A 295 33.65 -5.65 5.47
C VAL A 295 34.06 -5.91 6.92
N ASN A 296 33.20 -5.55 7.88
CA ASN A 296 33.50 -5.75 9.30
C ASN A 296 33.22 -7.17 9.81
N ALA A 297 32.49 -8.01 9.05
CA ALA A 297 32.27 -9.41 9.38
C ALA A 297 33.36 -10.35 8.85
N GLY A 298 34.00 -9.99 7.73
CA GLY A 298 35.04 -10.79 7.08
C GLY A 298 36.32 -11.10 7.89
N PRO A 299 36.81 -10.26 8.82
CA PRO A 299 37.95 -10.63 9.64
C PRO A 299 37.48 -11.72 10.61
N ASN A 300 38.27 -12.79 10.83
CA ASN A 300 37.89 -13.93 11.67
C ASN A 300 37.67 -13.56 13.14
N LEU A 301 36.52 -12.92 13.42
CA LEU A 301 36.24 -12.27 14.68
C LEU A 301 35.51 -13.23 15.62
N ASN A 302 35.92 -13.19 16.88
CA ASN A 302 35.13 -13.80 17.94
C ASN A 302 33.84 -12.99 18.13
N LEU A 303 32.69 -13.67 18.10
CA LEU A 303 31.36 -13.07 18.25
C LEU A 303 31.25 -12.28 19.56
N SER A 304 31.75 -12.83 20.66
CA SER A 304 31.70 -12.15 21.97
C SER A 304 32.50 -10.85 21.95
N ARG A 305 33.69 -10.88 21.33
CA ARG A 305 34.56 -9.71 21.22
C ARG A 305 33.96 -8.61 20.34
N ALA A 306 33.14 -8.97 19.34
CA ALA A 306 32.41 -8.00 18.53
C ALA A 306 31.34 -7.24 19.33
N ILE A 307 30.79 -7.84 20.39
CA ILE A 307 29.84 -7.19 21.29
C ILE A 307 30.57 -6.37 22.36
N VAL A 308 31.52 -6.99 23.08
CA VAL A 308 32.23 -6.36 24.21
C VAL A 308 33.01 -5.11 23.77
N LYS A 309 33.68 -5.18 22.62
CA LYS A 309 34.48 -4.06 22.08
C LYS A 309 33.76 -3.31 20.97
N TYR A 310 32.43 -3.34 20.93
CA TYR A 310 31.66 -2.76 19.82
C TYR A 310 31.95 -1.26 19.66
N GLU A 311 31.87 -0.49 20.74
CA GLU A 311 32.13 0.96 20.72
C GLU A 311 33.58 1.27 20.34
N GLU A 312 34.54 0.55 20.92
CA GLU A 312 35.98 0.73 20.66
C GLU A 312 36.34 0.49 19.18
N ARG A 313 35.72 -0.52 18.55
CA ARG A 313 36.06 -0.93 17.18
C ARG A 313 35.24 -0.25 16.10
N TYR A 314 33.95 -0.03 16.35
CA TYR A 314 32.99 0.40 15.33
C TYR A 314 32.32 1.73 15.66
N GLY A 315 32.67 2.37 16.79
CA GLY A 315 32.10 3.67 17.18
C GLY A 315 32.42 4.80 16.20
N THR A 316 33.47 4.64 15.38
CA THR A 316 33.85 5.60 14.34
C THR A 316 33.18 5.32 12.99
N ASP A 317 32.66 4.11 12.74
CA ASP A 317 32.00 3.76 11.48
C ASP A 317 30.61 4.40 11.41
N GLU A 318 30.35 5.16 10.35
CA GLU A 318 29.13 5.97 10.22
C GLU A 318 27.84 5.16 10.26
N THR A 319 27.86 3.93 9.74
CA THR A 319 26.68 3.06 9.67
C THR A 319 26.53 2.27 10.96
N LEU A 320 27.58 1.57 11.39
CA LEU A 320 27.55 0.69 12.57
C LEU A 320 27.29 1.48 13.86
N ARG A 321 27.82 2.71 13.95
CA ARG A 321 27.59 3.57 15.13
C ARG A 321 26.15 4.09 15.24
N THR A 322 25.26 3.87 14.27
CA THR A 322 23.82 4.18 14.39
C THR A 322 22.96 2.97 14.79
N LYS A 323 23.58 1.79 14.96
CA LYS A 323 22.87 0.51 15.15
C LYS A 323 23.37 -0.22 16.39
N PRO A 324 22.58 -1.16 16.95
CA PRO A 324 23.07 -2.06 17.97
C PRO A 324 23.94 -3.17 17.35
N PRO A 325 24.77 -3.86 18.15
CA PRO A 325 25.71 -4.87 17.66
C PRO A 325 25.05 -6.12 17.04
N GLY A 326 23.79 -6.42 17.34
CA GLY A 326 23.18 -7.69 16.92
C GLY A 326 23.12 -7.90 15.40
N ALA A 327 22.95 -6.82 14.63
CA ALA A 327 23.04 -6.85 13.17
C ALA A 327 24.43 -7.35 12.68
N LEU A 328 25.51 -6.83 13.26
CA LEU A 328 26.87 -7.25 12.90
C LEU A 328 27.16 -8.68 13.38
N VAL A 329 26.70 -9.04 14.58
CA VAL A 329 26.81 -10.40 15.12
C VAL A 329 26.16 -11.41 14.18
N PHE A 330 25.00 -11.07 13.60
CA PHE A 330 24.34 -11.91 12.60
C PHE A 330 25.22 -12.10 11.36
N TYR A 331 25.81 -11.03 10.80
CA TYR A 331 26.71 -11.14 9.66
C TYR A 331 27.97 -11.95 9.96
N ILE A 332 28.60 -11.78 11.13
CA ILE A 332 29.75 -12.61 11.54
C ILE A 332 29.34 -14.08 11.66
N PHE A 333 28.13 -14.36 12.14
CA PHE A 333 27.64 -15.74 12.22
C PHE A 333 27.40 -16.34 10.82
N MET A 334 26.78 -15.58 9.90
CA MET A 334 26.61 -16.01 8.50
C MET A 334 27.96 -16.20 7.79
N GLU A 335 28.93 -15.34 8.05
CA GLU A 335 30.29 -15.43 7.52
C GLU A 335 30.96 -16.75 7.94
N LYS A 336 30.83 -17.12 9.21
CA LYS A 336 31.36 -18.39 9.71
C LYS A 336 30.69 -19.59 9.05
N ILE A 337 29.38 -19.53 8.83
CA ILE A 337 28.65 -20.58 8.11
C ILE A 337 29.12 -20.67 6.66
N SER A 338 29.26 -19.54 5.96
CA SER A 338 29.67 -19.52 4.54
C SER A 338 31.09 -20.03 4.32
N ASN A 339 31.94 -19.95 5.34
CA ASN A 339 33.34 -20.38 5.28
C ASN A 339 33.64 -21.67 6.07
N LEU A 340 32.62 -22.49 6.38
CA LEU A 340 32.84 -23.79 7.02
C LEU A 340 33.67 -24.74 6.15
N SER A 341 33.56 -24.64 4.83
CA SER A 341 34.31 -25.47 3.87
C SER A 341 35.76 -25.05 3.71
N ASP A 342 36.08 -23.77 3.90
CA ASP A 342 37.45 -23.26 3.87
C ASP A 342 37.68 -22.22 4.99
N PRO A 343 38.00 -22.68 6.21
CA PRO A 343 38.31 -21.79 7.32
C PRO A 343 39.62 -20.98 7.15
N ARG A 344 40.47 -21.36 6.18
CA ARG A 344 41.78 -20.73 5.92
C ARG A 344 41.74 -19.73 4.76
N ALA A 345 40.59 -19.59 4.11
CA ALA A 345 40.34 -18.61 3.06
C ALA A 345 40.84 -17.21 3.46
N SER A 346 41.36 -16.49 2.47
CA SER A 346 41.80 -15.10 2.65
C SER A 346 40.63 -14.19 3.06
N TYR A 347 40.92 -13.00 3.60
CA TYR A 347 39.88 -12.06 3.99
C TYR A 347 38.91 -11.73 2.83
N GLU A 348 39.44 -11.50 1.62
CA GLU A 348 38.62 -11.18 0.45
C GLU A 348 37.79 -12.38 0.01
N GLU A 349 38.37 -13.57 0.00
CA GLU A 349 37.67 -14.80 -0.35
C GLU A 349 36.53 -15.11 0.64
N ARG A 350 36.76 -14.90 1.94
CA ARG A 350 35.72 -15.05 2.97
C ARG A 350 34.56 -14.08 2.75
N ARG A 351 34.86 -12.84 2.37
CA ARG A 351 33.88 -11.82 2.04
C ARG A 351 33.09 -12.19 0.79
N GLU A 352 33.75 -12.67 -0.26
CA GLU A 352 33.09 -13.16 -1.47
C GLU A 352 32.19 -14.38 -1.19
N ASN A 353 32.65 -15.34 -0.39
CA ASN A 353 31.87 -16.49 0.03
C ASN A 353 30.62 -16.06 0.80
N LEU A 354 30.76 -15.09 1.72
CA LEU A 354 29.63 -14.51 2.43
C LEU A 354 28.63 -13.83 1.48
N VAL A 355 29.11 -13.06 0.49
CA VAL A 355 28.23 -12.42 -0.50
C VAL A 355 27.47 -13.46 -1.33
N ARG A 356 28.15 -14.50 -1.83
CA ARG A 356 27.51 -15.58 -2.59
C ARG A 356 26.49 -16.31 -1.73
N PHE A 357 26.85 -16.62 -0.49
CA PHE A 357 25.96 -17.27 0.47
C PHE A 357 24.73 -16.41 0.81
N ALA A 358 24.93 -15.13 1.12
CA ALA A 358 23.86 -14.17 1.41
C ALA A 358 22.90 -14.03 0.22
N THR A 359 23.44 -13.97 -0.99
CA THR A 359 22.65 -13.85 -2.23
C THR A 359 21.67 -15.01 -2.42
N LEU A 360 22.05 -16.22 -1.99
CA LEU A 360 21.19 -17.40 -2.07
C LEU A 360 20.25 -17.52 -0.86
N THR A 361 20.73 -17.22 0.34
CA THR A 361 20.04 -17.55 1.60
C THR A 361 19.18 -16.41 2.15
N PHE A 362 19.56 -15.16 1.99
CA PHE A 362 18.79 -14.02 2.52
C PHE A 362 17.42 -13.88 1.87
N PRO A 363 17.24 -14.08 0.55
CA PRO A 363 15.91 -14.18 -0.06
C PRO A 363 15.06 -15.27 0.60
N VAL A 364 15.64 -16.44 0.88
CA VAL A 364 14.93 -17.54 1.57
C VAL A 364 14.55 -17.14 3.00
N PHE A 365 15.44 -16.48 3.75
CA PHE A 365 15.12 -15.96 5.08
C PHE A 365 13.98 -14.96 5.06
N SER A 366 13.95 -14.05 4.06
CA SER A 366 12.83 -13.12 3.89
C SER A 366 11.50 -13.89 3.78
N LEU A 367 11.50 -14.98 3.01
CA LEU A 367 10.32 -15.79 2.74
C LEU A 367 9.86 -16.63 3.94
N LEU A 368 10.70 -16.90 4.94
CA LEU A 368 10.25 -17.53 6.19
C LEU A 368 9.20 -16.70 6.92
N GLY A 369 9.21 -15.38 6.71
CA GLY A 369 8.16 -14.49 7.19
C GLY A 369 6.77 -14.87 6.69
N LEU A 370 6.66 -15.42 5.47
CA LEU A 370 5.39 -15.87 4.89
C LEU A 370 4.77 -17.01 5.68
N CYS A 371 5.59 -17.87 6.30
CA CYS A 371 5.14 -18.96 7.17
C CYS A 371 4.50 -18.40 8.45
N VAL A 372 5.15 -17.42 9.08
CA VAL A 372 4.63 -16.79 10.30
C VAL A 372 3.36 -15.98 10.00
N LEU A 373 3.34 -15.27 8.87
CA LEU A 373 2.14 -14.55 8.42
C LEU A 373 0.97 -15.50 8.13
N TYR A 374 1.24 -16.70 7.59
CA TYR A 374 0.22 -17.73 7.42
C TYR A 374 -0.32 -18.23 8.77
N LEU A 375 0.55 -18.42 9.77
CA LEU A 375 0.12 -18.77 11.12
C LEU A 375 -0.76 -17.68 11.74
N LEU A 376 -0.36 -16.41 11.64
CA LEU A 376 -1.19 -15.28 12.05
C LEU A 376 -2.52 -15.24 11.28
N GLY A 377 -2.49 -15.48 9.97
CA GLY A 377 -3.68 -15.60 9.13
C GLY A 377 -4.64 -16.69 9.62
N ARG A 378 -4.12 -17.82 10.12
CA ARG A 378 -4.95 -18.89 10.72
C ARG A 378 -5.58 -18.50 12.06
N GLU A 379 -4.98 -17.59 12.81
CA GLU A 379 -5.53 -17.10 14.08
C GLU A 379 -6.67 -16.10 13.85
N PHE A 380 -6.61 -15.30 12.78
CA PHE A 380 -7.50 -14.15 12.60
C PHE A 380 -8.45 -14.22 11.40
N LEU A 381 -8.14 -15.03 10.38
CA LEU A 381 -8.94 -15.19 9.16
C LEU A 381 -9.55 -16.60 9.10
N GLU A 382 -10.45 -16.82 8.15
CA GLU A 382 -10.97 -18.18 7.96
C GLU A 382 -9.90 -19.10 7.37
N LYS A 383 -9.98 -20.39 7.72
CA LYS A 383 -8.95 -21.39 7.36
C LYS A 383 -8.64 -21.40 5.86
N HIS A 384 -9.67 -21.29 5.02
CA HIS A 384 -9.52 -21.32 3.57
C HIS A 384 -8.93 -20.02 2.97
N GLU A 385 -8.77 -18.98 3.77
CA GLU A 385 -8.28 -17.64 3.37
C GLU A 385 -6.91 -17.32 3.96
N SER A 386 -6.49 -18.07 4.99
CA SER A 386 -5.27 -17.84 5.78
C SER A 386 -3.96 -17.73 4.98
N TRP A 387 -3.93 -18.23 3.74
CA TRP A 387 -2.79 -18.11 2.80
C TRP A 387 -2.75 -16.78 2.05
N THR A 388 -3.85 -16.04 1.99
CA THR A 388 -3.98 -14.82 1.19
C THR A 388 -3.00 -13.72 1.62
N PRO A 389 -2.80 -13.43 2.92
CA PRO A 389 -1.81 -12.44 3.34
C PRO A 389 -0.39 -12.79 2.89
N SER A 390 0.01 -14.07 3.02
CA SER A 390 1.33 -14.55 2.58
C SER A 390 1.51 -14.45 1.07
N LEU A 391 0.47 -14.77 0.29
CA LEU A 391 0.50 -14.57 -1.16
C LEU A 391 0.73 -13.10 -1.50
N ILE A 392 -0.08 -12.19 -0.96
CA ILE A 392 0.03 -10.77 -1.30
C ILE A 392 1.39 -10.20 -0.85
N LEU A 393 1.89 -10.56 0.33
CA LEU A 393 3.21 -10.12 0.81
C LEU A 393 4.34 -10.50 -0.15
N SER A 394 4.29 -11.70 -0.73
CA SER A 394 5.31 -12.15 -1.69
C SER A 394 5.38 -11.31 -2.98
N LEU A 395 4.37 -10.47 -3.23
CA LEU A 395 4.20 -9.67 -4.45
C LEU A 395 4.26 -8.16 -4.19
N VAL A 396 4.27 -7.72 -2.93
CA VAL A 396 4.34 -6.29 -2.60
C VAL A 396 5.69 -5.73 -3.04
N PRO A 397 5.74 -4.54 -3.69
CA PRO A 397 6.97 -4.02 -4.29
C PRO A 397 8.17 -3.96 -3.34
N CYS A 398 8.01 -3.39 -2.14
CA CYS A 398 9.10 -3.33 -1.17
C CYS A 398 9.61 -4.70 -0.71
N PHE A 399 8.80 -5.76 -0.75
CA PHE A 399 9.23 -7.10 -0.36
C PHE A 399 9.79 -7.91 -1.55
N ALA A 400 9.26 -7.66 -2.74
CA ALA A 400 9.66 -8.34 -3.97
C ALA A 400 10.98 -7.80 -4.55
N LEU A 401 11.24 -6.49 -4.42
CA LEU A 401 12.37 -5.81 -5.06
C LEU A 401 13.61 -5.66 -4.16
N GLN A 402 13.47 -5.94 -2.87
CA GLN A 402 14.40 -5.56 -1.82
C GLN A 402 14.52 -6.75 -0.85
N THR A 403 15.60 -7.53 -0.96
CA THR A 403 15.68 -8.87 -0.34
C THR A 403 16.97 -9.17 0.40
N LEU A 404 17.97 -8.29 0.33
CA LEU A 404 19.33 -8.61 0.78
C LEU A 404 19.80 -7.76 1.96
N LEU A 405 19.05 -6.73 2.33
CA LEU A 405 19.39 -5.93 3.49
C LEU A 405 18.68 -6.47 4.74
N LEU A 406 19.31 -6.35 5.92
CA LEU A 406 18.77 -6.90 7.17
C LEU A 406 17.37 -6.38 7.50
N ASP A 407 17.13 -5.10 7.20
CA ASP A 407 15.82 -4.47 7.34
C ASP A 407 14.75 -5.11 6.47
N GLN A 408 15.12 -5.77 5.38
CA GLN A 408 14.22 -6.40 4.43
C GLN A 408 14.01 -7.90 4.69
N PHE A 409 15.06 -8.67 4.94
CA PHE A 409 14.91 -10.13 5.09
C PHE A 409 14.73 -10.59 6.54
N LEU A 410 15.37 -9.92 7.51
CA LEU A 410 15.38 -10.39 8.90
C LEU A 410 14.35 -9.65 9.77
N TYR A 411 14.26 -8.33 9.66
CA TYR A 411 13.42 -7.55 10.57
C TYR A 411 11.92 -7.84 10.41
N PRO A 412 11.36 -8.06 9.19
CA PRO A 412 9.97 -8.46 9.06
C PRO A 412 9.70 -9.82 9.70
N LEU A 413 10.62 -10.78 9.56
CA LEU A 413 10.52 -12.08 10.20
C LEU A 413 10.49 -11.95 11.72
N LEU A 414 11.47 -11.23 12.30
CA LEU A 414 11.54 -10.99 13.74
C LEU A 414 10.28 -10.28 14.24
N PHE A 415 9.81 -9.26 13.51
CA PHE A 415 8.61 -8.52 13.86
C PHE A 415 7.36 -9.42 13.85
N MET A 416 7.19 -10.26 12.83
CA MET A 416 6.05 -11.18 12.76
C MET A 416 6.09 -12.26 13.84
N ILE A 417 7.26 -12.81 14.17
CA ILE A 417 7.42 -13.75 15.30
C ILE A 417 7.06 -13.03 16.60
N GLY A 418 7.52 -11.78 16.77
CA GLY A 418 7.19 -10.95 17.93
C GLY A 418 5.68 -10.72 18.08
N ILE A 419 4.98 -10.38 16.99
CA ILE A 419 3.50 -10.27 16.99
C ILE A 419 2.86 -11.60 17.37
N PHE A 420 3.32 -12.71 16.80
CA PHE A 420 2.78 -14.03 17.08
C PHE A 420 2.97 -14.43 18.54
N LEU A 421 4.16 -14.21 19.11
CA LEU A 421 4.45 -14.46 20.52
C LEU A 421 3.65 -13.54 21.44
N ALA A 422 3.51 -12.25 21.11
CA ALA A 422 2.68 -11.32 21.86
C ALA A 422 1.20 -11.75 21.83
N TRP A 423 0.71 -12.22 20.69
CA TRP A 423 -0.64 -12.77 20.56
C TRP A 423 -0.83 -14.05 21.39
N LYS A 424 0.14 -14.98 21.34
CA LYS A 424 0.11 -16.20 22.17
C LYS A 424 0.22 -15.90 23.66
N THR A 425 0.99 -14.90 24.03
CA THR A 425 1.08 -14.37 25.40
C THR A 425 -0.30 -13.93 25.91
N VAL A 426 -1.01 -13.14 25.11
CA VAL A 426 -2.34 -12.60 25.45
C VAL A 426 -3.43 -13.66 25.48
N THR A 427 -3.37 -14.65 24.59
CA THR A 427 -4.42 -15.69 24.46
C THR A 427 -4.24 -16.87 25.40
N SER A 428 -3.00 -17.30 25.64
CA SER A 428 -2.71 -18.39 26.59
C SER A 428 -2.77 -17.93 28.05
N GLU A 429 -2.65 -16.62 28.28
CA GLU A 429 -2.49 -16.03 29.62
C GLU A 429 -1.37 -16.73 30.44
N SER A 430 -0.33 -17.22 29.76
CA SER A 430 0.79 -17.94 30.37
C SER A 430 1.98 -17.02 30.67
N PHE A 431 2.42 -17.03 31.93
CA PHE A 431 3.61 -16.31 32.38
C PHE A 431 4.86 -16.69 31.58
N TRP A 432 5.07 -17.99 31.32
CA TRP A 432 6.25 -18.49 30.59
C TRP A 432 6.26 -18.07 29.13
N ILE A 433 5.09 -18.03 28.48
CA ILE A 433 4.98 -17.50 27.12
C ILE A 433 5.24 -15.98 27.13
N GLY A 434 4.77 -15.27 28.15
CA GLY A 434 5.13 -13.87 28.39
C GLY A 434 6.63 -13.65 28.55
N MET A 435 7.31 -14.49 29.33
CA MET A 435 8.78 -14.45 29.45
C MET A 435 9.45 -14.70 28.10
N LEU A 436 9.08 -15.76 27.38
CA LEU A 436 9.63 -16.05 26.05
C LEU A 436 9.44 -14.86 25.09
N SER A 437 8.26 -14.24 25.10
CA SER A 437 7.97 -13.05 24.31
C SER A 437 8.86 -11.86 24.72
N GLY A 438 9.04 -11.61 26.02
CA GLY A 438 9.90 -10.54 26.52
C GLY A 438 11.37 -10.71 26.13
N GLY A 439 11.93 -11.90 26.35
CA GLY A 439 13.31 -12.22 25.96
C GLY A 439 13.51 -12.12 24.45
N PHE A 440 12.56 -12.62 23.65
CA PHE A 440 12.60 -12.48 22.20
C PHE A 440 12.54 -11.02 21.74
N ILE A 441 11.69 -10.18 22.36
CA ILE A 441 11.63 -8.74 22.07
C ILE A 441 12.98 -8.09 22.38
N TYR A 442 13.61 -8.40 23.51
CA TYR A 442 14.94 -7.86 23.85
C TYR A 442 15.98 -8.25 22.78
N VAL A 443 16.06 -9.52 22.39
CA VAL A 443 16.98 -9.99 21.33
C VAL A 443 16.69 -9.31 19.98
N SER A 444 15.42 -9.08 19.67
CA SER A 444 15.01 -8.33 18.48
C SER A 444 15.49 -6.88 18.54
N VAL A 445 15.32 -6.19 19.66
CA VAL A 445 15.82 -4.81 19.88
C VAL A 445 17.35 -4.76 19.82
N PHE A 446 18.04 -5.76 20.38
CA PHE A 446 19.49 -5.92 20.27
C PHE A 446 19.95 -6.12 18.82
N THR A 447 19.12 -6.72 17.97
CA THR A 447 19.38 -6.86 16.53
C THR A 447 19.13 -5.54 15.80
N SER A 448 18.04 -4.84 16.11
CA SER A 448 17.72 -3.52 15.57
C SER A 448 16.85 -2.71 16.52
N PHE A 449 17.25 -1.46 16.77
CA PHE A 449 16.45 -0.53 17.57
C PHE A 449 15.08 -0.21 16.97
N SER A 450 14.87 -0.38 15.66
CA SER A 450 13.54 -0.21 15.04
C SER A 450 12.51 -1.20 15.61
N LEU A 451 12.96 -2.35 16.12
CA LEU A 451 12.10 -3.38 16.70
C LEU A 451 11.66 -3.06 18.13
N ILE A 452 12.03 -1.89 18.68
CA ILE A 452 11.39 -1.34 19.90
C ILE A 452 9.87 -1.16 19.70
N ALA A 453 9.44 -1.02 18.45
CA ALA A 453 8.04 -1.06 18.04
C ALA A 453 7.30 -2.30 18.57
N LEU A 454 7.96 -3.47 18.68
CA LEU A 454 7.35 -4.67 19.26
C LEU A 454 6.98 -4.51 20.72
N LEU A 455 7.79 -3.79 21.49
CA LEU A 455 7.54 -3.53 22.90
C LEU A 455 6.28 -2.67 23.06
N ALA A 456 6.21 -1.56 22.30
CA ALA A 456 5.04 -0.69 22.27
C ALA A 456 3.78 -1.43 21.84
N MET A 457 3.86 -2.24 20.77
CA MET A 457 2.74 -3.05 20.29
C MET A 457 2.28 -4.08 21.34
N THR A 458 3.22 -4.80 21.96
CA THR A 458 2.92 -5.86 22.94
C THR A 458 2.22 -5.31 24.17
N PHE A 459 2.72 -4.22 24.75
CA PHE A 459 2.08 -3.60 25.91
C PHE A 459 0.74 -2.95 25.56
N THR A 460 0.60 -2.35 24.37
CA THR A 460 -0.69 -1.83 23.91
C THR A 460 -1.70 -2.97 23.76
N LEU A 461 -1.28 -4.12 23.21
CA LEU A 461 -2.13 -5.29 23.05
C LEU A 461 -2.58 -5.87 24.40
N LEU A 462 -1.67 -6.00 25.37
CA LEU A 462 -1.98 -6.42 26.74
C LEU A 462 -2.96 -5.44 27.41
N GLY A 463 -2.71 -4.14 27.31
CA GLY A 463 -3.60 -3.10 27.86
C GLY A 463 -5.01 -3.14 27.26
N LEU A 464 -5.12 -3.29 25.94
CA LEU A 464 -6.42 -3.44 25.26
C LEU A 464 -7.14 -4.73 25.66
N ARG A 465 -6.41 -5.82 25.88
CA ARG A 465 -7.01 -7.07 26.40
C ARG A 465 -7.55 -6.88 27.82
N MET A 466 -6.77 -6.26 28.71
CA MET A 466 -7.21 -5.94 30.07
C MET A 466 -8.46 -5.05 30.05
N TRP A 467 -8.48 -4.04 29.17
CA TRP A 467 -9.65 -3.18 28.96
C TRP A 467 -10.87 -3.99 28.51
N LYS A 468 -10.71 -4.88 27.51
CA LYS A 468 -11.80 -5.74 27.01
C LYS A 468 -12.39 -6.63 28.12
N GLN A 469 -11.56 -7.11 29.04
CA GLN A 469 -11.98 -7.98 30.14
C GLN A 469 -12.53 -7.24 31.37
N ARG A 470 -12.36 -5.91 31.49
CA ARG A 470 -12.72 -5.13 32.70
C ARG A 470 -14.12 -5.40 33.27
N LYS A 471 -15.10 -5.65 32.40
CA LYS A 471 -16.50 -5.92 32.80
C LYS A 471 -16.68 -7.24 33.55
N HIS A 472 -15.76 -8.18 33.40
CA HIS A 472 -15.77 -9.48 34.07
C HIS A 472 -14.74 -9.52 35.22
N GLY A 473 -14.22 -8.35 35.64
CA GLY A 473 -13.10 -8.20 36.55
C GLY A 473 -11.75 -8.20 35.83
N VAL A 474 -10.76 -7.48 36.38
CA VAL A 474 -9.39 -7.51 35.84
C VAL A 474 -8.79 -8.88 36.10
N SER A 475 -8.44 -9.61 35.03
CA SER A 475 -7.76 -10.90 35.17
C SER A 475 -6.39 -10.68 35.80
N LYS A 476 -6.23 -11.12 37.06
CA LYS A 476 -4.90 -11.17 37.73
C LYS A 476 -3.87 -11.87 36.85
N ARG A 477 -4.30 -12.84 36.02
CA ARG A 477 -3.43 -13.55 35.06
C ARG A 477 -2.82 -12.62 34.02
N LEU A 478 -3.57 -11.67 33.46
CA LEU A 478 -3.01 -10.71 32.49
C LEU A 478 -1.97 -9.78 33.11
N PHE A 479 -2.13 -9.43 34.40
CA PHE A 479 -1.11 -8.70 35.13
C PHE A 479 0.16 -9.55 35.29
N TYR A 480 0.04 -10.81 35.71
CA TYR A 480 1.18 -11.74 35.80
C TYR A 480 1.87 -11.93 34.45
N VAL A 481 1.12 -12.08 33.37
CA VAL A 481 1.65 -12.23 32.01
C VAL A 481 2.43 -10.98 31.58
N SER A 482 1.90 -9.79 31.87
CA SER A 482 2.57 -8.51 31.61
C SER A 482 3.87 -8.39 32.41
N ALA A 483 3.85 -8.84 33.67
CA ALA A 483 5.05 -8.94 34.50
C ALA A 483 6.06 -9.93 33.91
N GLY A 484 5.63 -11.08 33.36
CA GLY A 484 6.50 -12.03 32.68
C GLY A 484 7.25 -11.43 31.49
N VAL A 485 6.55 -10.66 30.65
CA VAL A 485 7.17 -9.90 29.54
C VAL A 485 8.21 -8.92 30.09
N ALA A 486 7.83 -8.08 31.06
CA ALA A 486 8.72 -7.06 31.62
C ALA A 486 9.95 -7.66 32.31
N ILE A 487 9.75 -8.65 33.17
CA ILE A 487 10.82 -9.36 33.89
C ILE A 487 11.80 -9.98 32.89
N SER A 488 11.33 -10.63 31.83
CA SER A 488 12.24 -11.25 30.87
C SER A 488 13.02 -10.23 30.03
N VAL A 489 12.41 -9.10 29.65
CA VAL A 489 13.15 -8.01 28.99
C VAL A 489 14.27 -7.50 29.89
N ILE A 490 13.98 -7.26 31.17
CA ILE A 490 14.96 -6.79 32.16
C ILE A 490 16.04 -7.85 32.39
N LEU A 491 15.65 -9.09 32.66
CA LEU A 491 16.58 -10.20 32.93
C LEU A 491 17.51 -10.45 31.74
N THR A 492 16.98 -10.48 30.53
CA THR A 492 17.80 -10.64 29.31
C THR A 492 18.77 -9.47 29.16
N GLY A 493 18.32 -8.25 29.46
CA GLY A 493 19.19 -7.07 29.48
C GLY A 493 20.31 -7.14 30.50
N VAL A 494 20.01 -7.58 31.73
CA VAL A 494 21.02 -7.81 32.77
C VAL A 494 22.01 -8.89 32.36
N LEU A 495 21.54 -9.99 31.76
CA LEU A 495 22.41 -11.05 31.24
C LEU A 495 23.35 -10.53 30.14
N PHE A 496 22.88 -9.67 29.25
CA PHE A 496 23.72 -9.06 28.21
C PHE A 496 24.73 -8.06 28.79
N TYR A 497 24.32 -7.30 29.81
CA TYR A 497 25.20 -6.41 30.53
C TYR A 497 26.32 -7.17 31.25
N ILE A 498 25.98 -8.19 32.03
CA ILE A 498 26.96 -8.99 32.78
C ILE A 498 27.84 -9.83 31.83
N GLY A 499 27.22 -10.49 30.84
CA GLY A 499 27.92 -11.42 29.94
C GLY A 499 28.77 -10.73 28.87
N PHE A 500 28.37 -9.54 28.41
CA PHE A 500 29.02 -8.86 27.29
C PHE A 500 29.40 -7.41 27.56
N GLY A 501 29.14 -6.86 28.76
CA GLY A 501 29.31 -5.43 29.03
C GLY A 501 28.38 -4.54 28.20
N TYR A 502 27.28 -5.09 27.66
CA TYR A 502 26.39 -4.36 26.76
C TYR A 502 25.34 -3.56 27.54
N ASP A 503 25.48 -2.24 27.53
CA ASP A 503 24.46 -1.31 28.02
C ASP A 503 23.51 -0.87 26.89
N PRO A 504 22.26 -1.37 26.84
CA PRO A 504 21.32 -1.03 25.78
C PRO A 504 20.89 0.44 25.79
N PHE A 505 20.82 1.09 26.96
CA PHE A 505 20.36 2.47 27.08
C PHE A 505 21.43 3.45 26.64
N LEU A 506 22.67 3.24 27.09
CA LEU A 506 23.82 4.03 26.65
C LEU A 506 24.05 3.85 25.14
N ARG A 507 23.92 2.63 24.63
CA ARG A 507 24.06 2.37 23.19
C ARG A 507 22.97 3.06 22.38
N TYR A 508 21.71 2.96 22.82
CA TYR A 508 20.58 3.58 22.14
C TYR A 508 20.71 5.11 22.11
N SER A 509 21.07 5.74 23.23
CA SER A 509 21.22 7.20 23.29
C SER A 509 22.32 7.71 22.37
N LYS A 510 23.49 7.05 22.36
CA LYS A 510 24.59 7.37 21.43
C LYS A 510 24.18 7.18 19.97
N ALA A 511 23.58 6.03 19.66
CA ALA A 511 23.13 5.73 18.29
C ALA A 511 22.08 6.73 17.79
N LEU A 512 21.13 7.11 18.64
CA LEU A 512 20.09 8.08 18.32
C LEU A 512 20.67 9.49 18.12
N ALA A 513 21.64 9.90 18.94
CA ALA A 513 22.33 11.17 18.79
C ALA A 513 23.06 11.26 17.45
N VAL A 514 23.78 10.21 17.06
CA VAL A 514 24.41 10.13 15.73
C VAL A 514 23.35 10.10 14.63
N HIS A 515 22.30 9.29 14.78
CA HIS A 515 21.27 9.17 13.75
C HIS A 515 20.61 10.52 13.47
N ARG A 516 20.34 11.32 14.52
CA ARG A 516 19.81 12.69 14.39
C ARG A 516 20.79 13.62 13.68
N SER A 517 22.08 13.55 14.00
CA SER A 517 23.08 14.41 13.34
C SER A 517 23.26 14.04 11.87
N VAL A 518 23.34 12.75 11.54
CA VAL A 518 23.47 12.25 10.16
C VAL A 518 22.22 12.55 9.32
N LYS A 519 21.02 12.42 9.90
CA LYS A 519 19.75 12.69 9.19
C LYS A 519 19.30 14.15 9.25
N LEU A 520 20.10 15.02 9.88
CA LEU A 520 19.80 16.44 10.07
C LEU A 520 18.40 16.64 10.66
N LEU A 521 18.07 15.85 11.70
CA LEU A 521 16.77 15.87 12.35
C LEU A 521 16.76 16.89 13.49
N GLN A 522 15.95 17.92 13.33
CA GLN A 522 15.56 18.91 14.32
C GLN A 522 14.33 18.44 15.11
N PRO A 523 14.28 18.64 16.43
CA PRO A 523 13.16 18.22 17.27
C PRO A 523 12.02 19.25 17.27
N ASP A 524 11.57 19.72 16.11
CA ASP A 524 10.49 20.69 15.98
C ASP A 524 9.22 20.08 15.35
N LEU A 525 8.06 20.71 15.60
CA LEU A 525 6.77 20.22 15.13
C LEU A 525 6.61 20.27 13.60
N GLN A 526 7.27 21.23 12.94
CA GLN A 526 7.21 21.34 11.48
C GLN A 526 7.94 20.16 10.84
N GLN A 527 9.11 19.77 11.34
CA GLN A 527 9.77 18.55 10.90
C GLN A 527 8.91 17.33 11.15
N VAL A 528 8.33 17.17 12.35
CA VAL A 528 7.49 16.00 12.64
C VAL A 528 6.34 15.92 11.64
N PHE A 529 5.65 17.04 11.38
CA PHE A 529 4.58 17.09 10.39
C PHE A 529 5.05 16.73 8.98
N LEU A 530 6.16 17.32 8.52
CA LEU A 530 6.74 17.01 7.21
C LEU A 530 7.15 15.54 7.09
N ALA A 531 7.78 14.98 8.13
CA ALA A 531 8.15 13.58 8.19
C ALA A 531 6.92 12.66 8.16
N VAL A 532 5.85 12.99 8.88
CA VAL A 532 4.58 12.25 8.85
C VAL A 532 4.03 12.21 7.43
N VAL A 533 3.88 13.36 6.77
CA VAL A 533 3.36 13.43 5.40
C VAL A 533 4.25 12.64 4.43
N GLN A 534 5.54 12.91 4.44
CA GLN A 534 6.50 12.27 3.55
C GLN A 534 6.54 10.74 3.76
N ASN A 535 6.64 10.29 5.01
CA ASN A 535 6.71 8.87 5.33
C ASN A 535 5.42 8.15 4.91
N ASN A 536 4.25 8.74 5.13
CA ASN A 536 3.00 8.11 4.69
C ASN A 536 2.91 8.03 3.17
N LEU A 537 3.32 9.07 2.44
CA LEU A 537 3.36 9.06 0.97
C LEU A 537 4.35 8.02 0.43
N GLU A 538 5.57 7.96 0.95
CA GLU A 538 6.56 6.98 0.56
C GLU A 538 6.10 5.56 0.91
N PHE A 539 5.49 5.35 2.08
CA PHE A 539 4.99 4.05 2.48
C PHE A 539 3.81 3.59 1.60
N VAL A 540 2.89 4.48 1.24
CA VAL A 540 1.82 4.21 0.25
C VAL A 540 2.41 3.80 -1.09
N PHE A 541 3.43 4.51 -1.56
CA PHE A 541 4.11 4.26 -2.82
C PHE A 541 4.75 2.87 -2.87
N TRP A 542 5.44 2.46 -1.79
CA TRP A 542 6.15 1.18 -1.73
C TRP A 542 5.30 -0.03 -1.35
N VAL A 543 4.22 0.16 -0.59
CA VAL A 543 3.28 -0.91 -0.21
C VAL A 543 2.16 -1.07 -1.24
N GLY A 544 1.84 -0.01 -1.96
CA GLY A 544 0.72 0.07 -2.89
C GLY A 544 -0.54 0.61 -2.22
N ALA A 545 -1.15 1.60 -2.88
CA ALA A 545 -2.34 2.30 -2.39
C ALA A 545 -3.50 1.40 -1.94
N PRO A 546 -3.88 0.30 -2.64
CA PRO A 546 -4.94 -0.59 -2.19
C PRO A 546 -4.73 -1.14 -0.78
N ILE A 547 -3.53 -1.64 -0.48
CA ILE A 547 -3.22 -2.30 0.79
C ILE A 547 -3.26 -1.26 1.91
N PHE A 548 -2.65 -0.10 1.68
CA PHE A 548 -2.62 0.99 2.66
C PHE A 548 -4.02 1.50 2.99
N LEU A 549 -4.85 1.80 1.99
CA LEU A 549 -6.21 2.32 2.18
C LEU A 549 -7.12 1.30 2.89
N LEU A 550 -7.03 0.01 2.53
CA LEU A 550 -7.77 -1.04 3.21
C LEU A 550 -7.35 -1.20 4.68
N ALA A 551 -6.05 -1.12 4.98
CA ALA A 551 -5.56 -1.15 6.35
C ALA A 551 -6.05 0.05 7.18
N ILE A 552 -6.08 1.26 6.60
CA ILE A 552 -6.66 2.45 7.25
C ILE A 552 -8.15 2.24 7.53
N SER A 553 -8.92 1.79 6.54
CA SER A 553 -10.35 1.49 6.74
C SER A 553 -10.55 0.46 7.86
N ARG A 554 -9.65 -0.54 7.94
CA ARG A 554 -9.66 -1.52 9.01
C ARG A 554 -9.42 -0.92 10.40
N TRP A 555 -8.48 0.01 10.52
CA TRP A 555 -8.21 0.73 11.77
C TRP A 555 -9.38 1.59 12.20
N LEU A 556 -9.97 2.36 11.28
CA LEU A 556 -11.16 3.16 11.57
C LEU A 556 -12.30 2.29 12.10
N ARG A 557 -12.52 1.11 11.48
CA ARG A 557 -13.52 0.17 11.97
C ARG A 557 -13.16 -0.43 13.33
N ALA A 558 -11.90 -0.76 13.57
CA ALA A 558 -11.44 -1.26 14.86
C ALA A 558 -11.71 -0.23 15.97
N GLY A 559 -11.39 1.05 15.71
CA GLY A 559 -11.67 2.17 16.61
C GLY A 559 -13.17 2.34 16.89
N MET A 560 -14.01 2.33 15.85
CA MET A 560 -15.47 2.37 16.03
C MET A 560 -16.00 1.20 16.86
N ARG A 561 -15.43 0.00 16.73
CA ARG A 561 -15.81 -1.17 17.54
C ARG A 561 -15.29 -1.11 18.97
N LEU A 562 -14.11 -0.52 19.19
CA LEU A 562 -13.60 -0.20 20.52
C LEU A 562 -14.57 0.73 21.25
N LEU A 563 -14.98 1.82 20.60
CA LEU A 563 -15.95 2.78 21.16
C LEU A 563 -17.31 2.14 21.47
N LYS A 564 -17.74 1.18 20.65
CA LYS A 564 -18.99 0.42 20.85
C LYS A 564 -18.84 -0.80 21.76
N GLU A 565 -17.66 -1.05 22.32
CA GLU A 565 -17.31 -2.21 23.15
C GLU A 565 -17.62 -3.58 22.49
N ARG A 566 -17.52 -3.65 21.14
CA ARG A 566 -17.78 -4.85 20.32
C ARG A 566 -16.51 -5.33 19.61
N MET A 567 -15.38 -5.32 20.31
CA MET A 567 -14.09 -5.69 19.74
C MET A 567 -13.94 -7.20 19.53
N ARG A 568 -13.62 -7.60 18.31
CA ARG A 568 -13.05 -8.91 17.98
C ARG A 568 -11.56 -8.94 18.33
N ASP A 569 -10.99 -10.12 18.30
CA ASP A 569 -9.58 -10.32 18.63
C ASP A 569 -8.62 -9.66 17.64
N ILE A 570 -8.93 -9.72 16.33
CA ILE A 570 -8.21 -8.95 15.31
C ILE A 570 -8.36 -7.43 15.50
N ASP A 571 -9.40 -6.93 16.18
CA ASP A 571 -9.51 -5.49 16.49
C ASP A 571 -8.43 -5.05 17.50
N LEU A 572 -8.07 -5.92 18.46
CA LEU A 572 -7.01 -5.64 19.43
C LEU A 572 -5.64 -5.53 18.75
N VAL A 573 -5.36 -6.44 17.80
CA VAL A 573 -4.14 -6.40 16.99
C VAL A 573 -4.13 -5.17 16.08
N ALA A 574 -5.25 -4.86 15.43
CA ALA A 574 -5.37 -3.68 14.57
C ALA A 574 -5.06 -2.37 15.32
N ILE A 575 -5.63 -2.20 16.52
CA ILE A 575 -5.45 -0.98 17.32
C ILE A 575 -4.03 -0.90 17.90
N SER A 576 -3.49 -2.00 18.43
CA SER A 576 -2.11 -2.02 18.92
C SER A 576 -1.08 -1.74 17.82
N PHE A 577 -1.33 -2.27 16.62
CA PHE A 577 -0.53 -1.98 15.44
C PHE A 577 -0.68 -0.52 14.99
N PHE A 578 -1.89 0.05 14.99
CA PHE A 578 -2.13 1.47 14.71
C PHE A 578 -1.38 2.38 15.68
N VAL A 579 -1.47 2.12 17.00
CA VAL A 579 -0.76 2.91 18.02
C VAL A 579 0.74 2.87 17.78
N THR A 580 1.28 1.70 17.43
CA THR A 580 2.71 1.54 17.11
C THR A 580 3.10 2.35 15.88
N TYR A 581 2.32 2.24 14.79
CA TYR A 581 2.52 3.03 13.57
C TYR A 581 2.44 4.55 13.83
N PHE A 582 1.47 4.96 14.64
CA PHE A 582 1.27 6.34 15.03
C PHE A 582 2.44 6.86 15.86
N LEU A 583 2.94 6.08 16.83
CA LEU A 583 4.10 6.46 17.63
C LEU A 583 5.38 6.60 16.79
N LEU A 584 5.61 5.70 15.82
CA LEU A 584 6.75 5.82 14.91
C LEU A 584 6.71 7.12 14.10
N ASN A 585 5.52 7.53 13.68
CA ASN A 585 5.28 8.80 13.00
C ASN A 585 5.48 10.01 13.94
N LEU A 586 4.86 9.97 15.12
CA LEU A 586 4.88 11.06 16.10
C LEU A 586 6.29 11.33 16.64
N LEU A 587 7.10 10.29 16.83
CA LEU A 587 8.47 10.45 17.31
C LEU A 587 9.37 11.16 16.30
N GLY A 588 9.03 11.18 15.01
CA GLY A 588 9.75 11.93 13.98
C GLY A 588 11.22 11.56 13.81
N GLN A 589 11.64 10.38 14.29
CA GLN A 589 13.04 9.94 14.26
C GLN A 589 13.43 9.30 12.91
N THR A 590 12.53 9.30 11.93
CA THR A 590 12.78 8.80 10.59
C THR A 590 12.11 9.76 9.62
N ARG A 591 12.87 10.20 8.61
CA ARG A 591 12.40 11.04 7.51
C ARG A 591 12.89 10.42 6.22
N GLY A 592 11.96 9.99 5.38
CA GLY A 592 12.25 9.25 4.16
C GLY A 592 12.77 7.83 4.43
N GLU A 593 13.03 7.08 3.37
CA GLU A 593 13.49 5.68 3.38
C GLU A 593 12.51 4.69 4.02
N VAL A 594 11.28 5.09 4.35
CA VAL A 594 10.35 4.22 5.09
C VAL A 594 9.85 3.05 4.25
N GLY A 595 9.92 3.14 2.92
CA GLY A 595 9.67 1.99 2.06
C GLY A 595 10.60 0.81 2.35
N ARG A 596 11.80 1.11 2.85
CA ARG A 596 12.80 0.13 3.31
C ARG A 596 12.77 -0.02 4.82
N LEU A 597 12.89 1.07 5.58
CA LEU A 597 13.08 1.03 7.03
C LEU A 597 11.86 0.51 7.78
N TRP A 598 10.65 0.71 7.25
CA TRP A 598 9.39 0.26 7.85
C TRP A 598 8.82 -0.98 7.17
N ILE A 599 9.59 -1.66 6.32
CA ILE A 599 9.13 -2.88 5.65
C ILE A 599 8.68 -3.97 6.65
N PHE A 600 9.21 -3.96 7.87
CA PHE A 600 8.76 -4.86 8.94
C PHE A 600 7.30 -4.66 9.36
N LEU A 601 6.70 -3.49 9.08
CA LEU A 601 5.28 -3.20 9.32
C LEU A 601 4.36 -3.77 8.23
N VAL A 602 4.88 -3.98 7.02
CA VAL A 602 4.10 -4.37 5.83
C VAL A 602 3.27 -5.64 6.03
N PRO A 603 3.77 -6.72 6.67
CA PRO A 603 2.95 -7.89 6.96
C PRO A 603 1.69 -7.58 7.79
N GLY A 604 1.79 -6.65 8.75
CA GLY A 604 0.66 -6.19 9.55
C GLY A 604 -0.37 -5.45 8.71
N PHE A 605 0.06 -4.53 7.84
CA PHE A 605 -0.82 -3.84 6.89
C PHE A 605 -1.56 -4.82 5.99
N ILE A 606 -0.88 -5.83 5.45
CA ILE A 606 -1.49 -6.83 4.57
C ILE A 606 -2.53 -7.66 5.32
N LEU A 607 -2.21 -8.14 6.52
CA LEU A 607 -3.16 -8.92 7.33
C LEU A 607 -4.47 -8.13 7.56
N LEU A 608 -4.34 -6.84 7.91
CA LEU A 608 -5.48 -5.94 8.11
C LEU A 608 -6.23 -5.64 6.81
N ALA A 609 -5.49 -5.42 5.71
CA ALA A 609 -6.08 -5.16 4.41
C ALA A 609 -6.90 -6.36 3.90
N ILE A 610 -6.47 -7.60 4.14
CA ILE A 610 -7.20 -8.80 3.75
C ILE A 610 -8.48 -9.00 4.58
N ASP A 611 -8.45 -8.82 5.90
CA ASP A 611 -9.69 -8.85 6.74
C ASP A 611 -10.68 -7.78 6.27
N GLU A 612 -10.18 -6.60 5.89
CA GLU A 612 -11.01 -5.51 5.39
C GLU A 612 -11.60 -5.78 4.02
N LEU A 613 -10.77 -6.26 3.08
CA LEU A 613 -11.19 -6.63 1.74
C LEU A 613 -12.33 -7.65 1.80
N LYS A 614 -12.18 -8.66 2.66
CA LYS A 614 -13.21 -9.68 2.90
C LYS A 614 -14.49 -9.07 3.44
N TYR A 615 -14.41 -8.20 4.45
CA TYR A 615 -15.62 -7.60 5.01
C TYR A 615 -16.38 -6.76 3.97
N ILE A 616 -15.64 -6.00 3.16
CA ILE A 616 -16.20 -5.07 2.19
C ILE A 616 -16.74 -5.82 0.97
N PHE A 617 -15.92 -6.69 0.35
CA PHE A 617 -16.24 -7.31 -0.94
C PHE A 617 -16.61 -8.79 -0.87
N GLY A 618 -16.47 -9.42 0.30
CA GLY A 618 -16.50 -10.87 0.44
C GLY A 618 -15.20 -11.52 -0.04
N PHE A 619 -15.03 -12.81 0.25
CA PHE A 619 -13.92 -13.57 -0.31
C PHE A 619 -14.22 -13.93 -1.76
N ASN A 620 -13.55 -13.25 -2.69
CA ASN A 620 -13.69 -13.49 -4.12
C ASN A 620 -12.32 -13.63 -4.77
N ILE A 621 -12.05 -14.83 -5.31
CA ILE A 621 -10.79 -15.14 -5.98
C ILE A 621 -10.50 -14.21 -7.17
N LYS A 622 -11.53 -13.68 -7.84
CA LYS A 622 -11.35 -12.72 -8.94
C LYS A 622 -10.71 -11.42 -8.42
N ILE A 623 -11.13 -10.96 -7.24
CA ILE A 623 -10.56 -9.78 -6.59
C ILE A 623 -9.11 -10.06 -6.17
N ILE A 624 -8.81 -11.25 -5.64
CA ILE A 624 -7.43 -11.64 -5.31
C ILE A 624 -6.55 -11.69 -6.56
N LYS A 625 -7.06 -12.21 -7.69
CA LYS A 625 -6.35 -12.19 -8.98
C LYS A 625 -6.06 -10.77 -9.47
N VAL A 626 -7.03 -9.87 -9.38
CA VAL A 626 -6.83 -8.46 -9.74
C VAL A 626 -5.81 -7.81 -8.82
N GLY A 627 -5.92 -8.01 -7.49
CA GLY A 627 -4.93 -7.50 -6.54
C GLY A 627 -3.52 -8.04 -6.78
N THR A 628 -3.40 -9.33 -7.12
CA THR A 628 -2.14 -9.99 -7.50
C THR A 628 -1.52 -9.32 -8.74
N ALA A 629 -2.31 -9.11 -9.79
CA ALA A 629 -1.84 -8.45 -11.00
C ALA A 629 -1.43 -6.99 -10.73
N VAL A 630 -2.25 -6.23 -9.99
CA VAL A 630 -1.95 -4.83 -9.63
C VAL A 630 -0.65 -4.71 -8.84
N GLN A 631 -0.41 -5.58 -7.85
CA GLN A 631 0.82 -5.54 -7.05
C GLN A 631 2.06 -5.87 -7.89
N LEU A 632 1.97 -6.88 -8.76
CA LEU A 632 3.06 -7.23 -9.68
C LEU A 632 3.34 -6.12 -10.70
N ILE A 633 2.30 -5.52 -11.29
CA ILE A 633 2.45 -4.37 -12.19
C ILE A 633 3.09 -3.20 -11.47
N THR A 634 2.67 -2.91 -10.25
CA THR A 634 3.26 -1.84 -9.43
C THR A 634 4.74 -2.12 -9.15
N ALA A 635 5.09 -3.36 -8.76
CA ALA A 635 6.47 -3.76 -8.51
C ALA A 635 7.33 -3.68 -9.77
N TYR A 636 6.81 -4.12 -10.91
CA TYR A 636 7.51 -4.01 -12.19
C TYR A 636 7.72 -2.56 -12.62
N LEU A 637 6.70 -1.71 -12.51
CA LEU A 637 6.83 -0.29 -12.83
C LEU A 637 7.85 0.39 -11.92
N LEU A 638 7.81 0.13 -10.61
CA LEU A 638 8.83 0.60 -9.67
C LEU A 638 10.22 0.12 -10.06
N LEU A 639 10.38 -1.13 -10.46
CA LEU A 639 11.68 -1.64 -10.94
C LEU A 639 12.19 -0.86 -12.17
N LYS A 640 11.31 -0.54 -13.12
CA LYS A 640 11.69 0.09 -14.39
C LYS A 640 11.89 1.60 -14.31
N THR A 641 11.17 2.25 -13.42
CA THR A 641 11.18 3.71 -13.36
C THR A 641 11.91 4.21 -12.14
N TYR A 642 12.01 3.45 -11.06
CA TYR A 642 12.51 3.93 -9.78
C TYR A 642 13.83 3.27 -9.39
N SER A 643 14.89 4.08 -9.29
CA SER A 643 16.14 3.67 -8.68
C SER A 643 16.25 4.16 -7.25
N VAL A 644 16.80 3.30 -6.43
CA VAL A 644 17.21 3.61 -5.07
C VAL A 644 18.73 3.67 -5.07
N TYR A 645 19.31 4.81 -4.73
CA TYR A 645 20.72 4.86 -4.33
C TYR A 645 20.82 4.33 -2.89
N PHE A 646 21.73 3.39 -2.67
CA PHE A 646 21.93 2.74 -1.37
C PHE A 646 23.20 3.23 -0.66
#